data_AF-A0A059BBB2-F1
#
_entry.id   AF-A0A059BBB2-F1
#
_cell.length_a   1.000
_cell.length_b   1.000
_cell.length_c   1.000
_cell.angle_alpha   90.00
_cell.angle_beta   90.00
_cell.angle_gamma   90.00
#
_symmetry.space_group_name_H-M   'P 1'
#
loop_
_entity.id
_entity.type
_entity.pdbx_description
1 polymer ?
#
loop_
_entity_poly.entity_id
_entity_poly.type
_entity_poly.pdbx_seq_one_letter_code
_entity_poly.pdbx_strand_id
1 'polypeptide(L)'
;VAFQRLETLEISGLDSLEFMFFPSMARSLTQLKELTISNCQKMETIIMEEEGLGMEISEILAFPMLTDLHLEQLKSLTCFSHGKCVRESQSQDRVTSRAIVLFNQEDSRYIQHLQTLDVSHCDGLSKMFTSTIAANLVALTKLRISNCRILTEVINDEKGGDERVVAFNQLKYMELDGLIELRSFSSGGYTLMFPLLEDIIVTRCPNMKFFSQGPIDASKLERVQVSKASWFWMGSLNITIHNMFEEMGTFAGAKNMLLSEFPKLIGKWHNELNPIKSYWQLESLVVDKCPSFVNAIPPRLMLVLKNLRFLQVRDCEVLQEIFDLEWLEAMESTRVLPQLQELNLVNLPQLRRLWNKDLQESLCFNSLVNLILYNCNNLRHAFSPSMAWCLANLELMEIKECGQMEGVIIEEEGEGSTREKITFPKLEHMTMQYLPNLTCFLMGKNHMMECPTLQGLNIAHCPRMRSLIRQSWMENDHGTPSLFTPQVQFPQLRWMELSHMDDLSKIWTDNPLETPTFDCLREVGVWNCKSLETLFPYWVATSLTKLQIIQVESCEIDEIVASGDDTPCSNTTQDHFPKLTSLALHDMPRLKSFYPNLPSLNWPLLKELQVTHCNKLNMLSFAASMNSWAQRDDQQDLLDQEAHSSFERDFPNLERLLLDNNNIQMIQDGNFSYDTFSKLKALTLACFHDKKAAFPSLFLLERFQNLQSLEVFCNSFEDLFPNEGLVEERKHPVLENLTELKLNKLHNLKCVWRKDPLVSKILQSIKTFKVWDCPCLTTIFLTETSFQNLTDLVVKNSSGLVHLVTISAVTNLVHLTFMTIIGCEKMKEVVADDGNREGKVISFEKLRLLTLEYLPNLECFSSIPSCIFRFPSLWNIEVEECPKMKNFSKGTLSTPKLDDVSLFRYKWEGNWEKGDDLNTTIQKLAA
;
A
#
# COMPACT_ATOMS: atom_id res chain seq x y z
N VAL A 1 38.41 68.02 -0.72
CA VAL A 1 37.88 68.18 0.67
C VAL A 1 38.33 66.95 1.44
N ALA A 2 39.05 67.10 2.55
CA ALA A 2 39.54 65.95 3.33
C ALA A 2 38.59 65.65 4.48
N PHE A 3 38.02 64.44 4.51
CA PHE A 3 37.10 63.99 5.56
C PHE A 3 37.87 63.26 6.67
N GLN A 4 38.70 64.00 7.42
CA GLN A 4 39.64 63.42 8.40
C GLN A 4 39.00 62.75 9.63
N ARG A 5 37.68 62.82 9.79
CA ARG A 5 36.94 62.20 10.92
C ARG A 5 35.88 61.20 10.45
N LEU A 6 35.82 60.91 9.15
CA LEU A 6 34.82 59.98 8.62
C LEU A 6 35.23 58.55 8.95
N GLU A 7 34.45 57.88 9.79
CA GLU A 7 34.70 56.50 10.22
C GLU A 7 33.90 55.46 9.43
N THR A 8 32.70 55.82 8.96
CA THR A 8 31.82 54.94 8.17
C THR A 8 31.39 55.66 6.89
N LEU A 9 31.44 54.96 5.76
CA LEU A 9 30.99 55.44 4.46
C LEU A 9 30.11 54.39 3.79
N GLU A 10 28.84 54.74 3.56
CA GLU A 10 27.87 53.90 2.84
C GLU A 10 27.47 54.57 1.53
N ILE A 11 27.51 53.80 0.45
CA ILE A 11 27.24 54.24 -0.91
C ILE A 11 26.25 53.26 -1.53
N SER A 12 25.13 53.77 -2.05
CA SER A 12 24.11 52.92 -2.69
C SER A 12 23.48 53.57 -3.91
N GLY A 13 23.16 52.77 -4.93
CA GLY A 13 22.31 53.19 -6.06
C GLY A 13 23.01 54.03 -7.13
N LEU A 14 24.34 53.96 -7.25
CA LEU A 14 25.12 54.75 -8.22
C LEU A 14 25.36 53.95 -9.52
N ASP A 15 24.29 53.63 -10.23
CA ASP A 15 24.31 52.68 -11.37
C ASP A 15 25.10 53.10 -12.61
N SER A 16 25.51 54.37 -12.69
CA SER A 16 26.31 54.88 -13.83
C SER A 16 27.81 54.96 -13.56
N LEU A 17 28.25 54.79 -12.30
CA LEU A 17 29.67 54.87 -11.95
C LEU A 17 30.38 53.56 -12.23
N GLU A 18 31.49 53.65 -12.97
CA GLU A 18 32.41 52.52 -13.22
C GLU A 18 33.43 52.35 -12.09
N PHE A 19 33.75 53.42 -11.36
CA PHE A 19 34.62 53.40 -10.18
C PHE A 19 34.25 54.44 -9.13
N MET A 20 34.79 54.30 -7.90
CA MET A 20 34.44 55.17 -6.77
C MET A 20 35.55 56.14 -6.34
N PHE A 21 36.79 55.67 -6.21
CA PHE A 21 37.88 56.46 -5.66
C PHE A 21 39.10 56.50 -6.58
N PHE A 22 39.75 57.66 -6.64
CA PHE A 22 41.18 57.70 -6.97
C PHE A 22 42.01 57.46 -5.69
N PRO A 23 43.23 56.92 -5.78
CA PRO A 23 44.12 56.68 -4.64
C PRO A 23 44.31 57.92 -3.74
N SER A 24 44.42 59.12 -4.33
CA SER A 24 44.55 60.38 -3.60
C SER A 24 43.32 60.71 -2.73
N MET A 25 42.11 60.35 -3.20
CA MET A 25 40.86 60.51 -2.47
C MET A 25 40.78 59.51 -1.32
N ALA A 26 41.06 58.24 -1.58
CA ALA A 26 41.07 57.18 -0.58
C ALA A 26 42.08 57.47 0.56
N ARG A 27 43.23 58.06 0.24
CA ARG A 27 44.23 58.51 1.23
C ARG A 27 43.69 59.60 2.17
N SER A 28 42.79 60.45 1.72
CA SER A 28 42.22 61.52 2.55
C SER A 28 41.26 61.00 3.63
N LEU A 29 40.83 59.74 3.51
CA LEU A 29 39.91 59.03 4.41
C LEU A 29 40.70 58.24 5.47
N THR A 30 41.54 58.94 6.22
CA THR A 30 42.53 58.34 7.14
C THR A 30 41.93 57.67 8.38
N GLN A 31 40.66 57.91 8.68
CA GLN A 31 39.95 57.33 9.83
C GLN A 31 38.82 56.38 9.43
N LEU A 32 38.68 56.09 8.12
CA LEU A 32 37.61 55.22 7.63
C LEU A 32 37.87 53.78 8.10
N LYS A 33 36.90 53.25 8.83
CA LYS A 33 36.87 51.89 9.39
C LYS A 33 35.89 51.00 8.63
N GLU A 34 34.76 51.55 8.21
CA GLU A 34 33.69 50.81 7.54
C GLU A 34 33.37 51.41 6.17
N LEU A 35 33.39 50.57 5.14
CA LEU A 35 33.02 50.93 3.77
C LEU A 35 31.95 49.95 3.26
N THR A 36 30.78 50.50 2.92
CA THR A 36 29.67 49.75 2.35
C THR A 36 29.34 50.29 0.97
N ILE A 37 29.35 49.44 -0.05
CA ILE A 37 28.95 49.78 -1.42
C ILE A 37 27.88 48.80 -1.87
N SER A 38 26.67 49.30 -2.15
CA SER A 38 25.53 48.48 -2.56
C SER A 38 24.86 48.98 -3.85
N ASN A 39 24.19 48.11 -4.59
CA ASN A 39 23.31 48.47 -5.70
C ASN A 39 23.95 49.40 -6.75
N CYS A 40 25.20 49.16 -7.17
CA CYS A 40 25.86 49.93 -8.24
C CYS A 40 26.16 49.01 -9.43
N GLN A 41 25.25 48.94 -10.41
CA GLN A 41 25.29 47.87 -11.42
C GLN A 41 26.50 47.93 -12.37
N LYS A 42 26.99 49.12 -12.73
CA LYS A 42 28.12 49.32 -13.67
C LYS A 42 29.49 49.46 -13.00
N MET A 43 29.57 49.35 -11.68
CA MET A 43 30.84 49.52 -10.97
C MET A 43 31.77 48.34 -11.27
N GLU A 44 32.88 48.61 -11.96
CA GLU A 44 33.87 47.61 -12.38
C GLU A 44 35.03 47.50 -11.38
N THR A 45 35.42 48.62 -10.75
CA THR A 45 36.47 48.68 -9.73
C THR A 45 36.15 49.70 -8.64
N ILE A 46 36.68 49.54 -7.42
CA ILE A 46 36.42 50.50 -6.33
C ILE A 46 37.45 51.63 -6.38
N ILE A 47 38.72 51.30 -6.63
CA ILE A 47 39.83 52.25 -6.74
C ILE A 47 40.40 52.22 -8.16
N MET A 48 40.31 53.35 -8.88
CA MET A 48 40.84 53.52 -10.24
C MET A 48 42.16 54.31 -10.24
N GLU A 49 43.10 53.96 -11.10
CA GLU A 49 44.36 54.71 -11.29
C GLU A 49 44.10 56.20 -11.61
N GLU A 50 44.91 57.11 -11.04
CA GLU A 50 44.84 58.54 -11.32
C GLU A 50 45.83 58.89 -12.46
N GLU A 51 45.32 59.09 -13.69
CA GLU A 51 46.16 59.38 -14.84
C GLU A 51 46.86 60.76 -14.74
N GLY A 52 48.18 60.81 -14.97
CA GLY A 52 48.94 62.06 -15.17
C GLY A 52 49.86 62.51 -14.03
N LEU A 53 49.98 61.77 -12.92
CA LEU A 53 50.82 62.15 -11.77
C LEU A 53 52.16 61.40 -11.63
N GLY A 54 52.46 60.42 -12.50
CA GLY A 54 53.76 59.74 -12.50
C GLY A 54 54.15 59.02 -11.20
N MET A 55 53.19 58.79 -10.30
CA MET A 55 53.38 58.02 -9.07
C MET A 55 52.74 56.64 -9.27
N GLU A 56 53.51 55.59 -9.00
CA GLU A 56 52.99 54.23 -8.97
C GLU A 56 51.96 54.09 -7.83
N ILE A 57 50.85 53.39 -8.07
CA ILE A 57 49.87 52.98 -7.03
C ILE A 57 50.59 52.28 -5.86
N SER A 58 51.75 51.68 -6.15
CA SER A 58 52.64 51.00 -5.22
C SER A 58 53.22 51.88 -4.08
N GLU A 59 53.05 53.21 -4.06
CA GLU A 59 53.60 54.05 -2.96
C GLU A 59 52.55 54.58 -1.97
N ILE A 60 51.24 54.35 -2.19
CA ILE A 60 50.18 55.03 -1.42
C ILE A 60 49.27 54.03 -0.69
N LEU A 61 49.22 54.11 0.65
CA LEU A 61 48.24 53.40 1.52
C LEU A 61 46.84 54.03 1.36
N ALA A 62 45.93 53.33 0.69
CA ALA A 62 44.50 53.62 0.65
C ALA A 62 43.82 52.96 1.88
N PHE A 63 42.92 53.70 2.53
CA PHE A 63 42.15 53.25 3.71
C PHE A 63 42.97 52.57 4.83
N PRO A 64 43.91 53.29 5.47
CA PRO A 64 44.84 52.69 6.43
C PRO A 64 44.17 52.12 7.71
N MET A 65 42.90 52.41 7.96
CA MET A 65 42.17 52.00 9.17
C MET A 65 40.95 51.11 8.85
N LEU A 66 40.80 50.64 7.60
CA LEU A 66 39.61 49.88 7.18
C LEU A 66 39.57 48.51 7.87
N THR A 67 38.51 48.28 8.65
CA THR A 67 38.24 47.03 9.36
C THR A 67 37.06 46.28 8.77
N ASP A 68 36.08 46.96 8.17
CA ASP A 68 34.84 46.36 7.70
C ASP A 68 34.55 46.78 6.26
N LEU A 69 34.43 45.79 5.36
CA LEU A 69 34.11 46.01 3.96
C LEU A 69 32.89 45.19 3.56
N HIS A 70 31.86 45.88 3.07
CA HIS A 70 30.60 45.30 2.63
C HIS A 70 30.32 45.66 1.17
N LEU A 71 30.24 44.65 0.30
CA LEU A 71 30.00 44.80 -1.13
C LEU A 71 28.75 44.02 -1.53
N GLU A 72 27.71 44.71 -1.99
CA GLU A 72 26.42 44.09 -2.29
C GLU A 72 25.88 44.49 -3.68
N GLN A 73 25.42 43.51 -4.46
CA GLN A 73 24.74 43.74 -5.75
C GLN A 73 25.58 44.54 -6.77
N LEU A 74 26.90 44.31 -6.79
CA LEU A 74 27.85 44.92 -7.73
C LEU A 74 28.15 43.96 -8.88
N LYS A 75 27.20 43.85 -9.83
CA LYS A 75 27.25 42.82 -10.88
C LYS A 75 28.43 42.91 -11.84
N SER A 76 28.93 44.13 -12.08
CA SER A 76 30.07 44.36 -12.98
C SER A 76 31.42 44.37 -12.26
N LEU A 77 31.45 44.22 -10.93
CA LEU A 77 32.68 44.36 -10.15
C LEU A 77 33.66 43.24 -10.49
N THR A 78 34.87 43.61 -10.89
CA THR A 78 35.93 42.68 -11.29
C THR A 78 37.12 42.68 -10.34
N CYS A 79 37.45 43.82 -9.71
CA CYS A 79 38.53 43.91 -8.72
C CYS A 79 38.33 45.11 -7.77
N PHE A 80 39.02 45.09 -6.63
CA PHE A 80 39.00 46.16 -5.64
C PHE A 80 39.79 47.39 -6.11
N SER A 81 41.02 47.18 -6.56
CA SER A 81 41.84 48.22 -7.20
C SER A 81 42.31 47.79 -8.60
N HIS A 82 42.33 48.75 -9.52
CA HIS A 82 42.87 48.57 -10.87
C HIS A 82 44.28 49.15 -10.96
N GLY A 83 45.29 48.28 -10.77
CA GLY A 83 46.72 48.59 -10.87
C GLY A 83 47.28 48.36 -12.27
N LYS A 84 48.31 49.13 -12.66
CA LYS A 84 48.94 49.01 -13.98
C LYS A 84 49.84 47.78 -14.06
N CYS A 85 49.27 46.62 -14.40
CA CYS A 85 50.01 45.40 -14.74
C CYS A 85 49.21 44.70 -15.87
N VAL A 86 49.67 44.50 -17.11
CA VAL A 86 50.98 44.05 -17.57
C VAL A 86 51.04 44.26 -19.11
N ARG A 87 51.97 45.08 -19.62
CA ARG A 87 52.53 44.87 -20.97
C ARG A 87 53.60 43.78 -20.86
N GLU A 88 53.21 42.54 -20.67
CA GLU A 88 54.08 41.42 -20.96
C GLU A 88 54.00 41.25 -22.46
N SER A 89 55.15 41.50 -23.08
CA SER A 89 55.57 41.06 -24.39
C SER A 89 54.52 40.34 -25.23
N GLN A 90 54.30 40.89 -26.43
CA GLN A 90 53.85 40.15 -27.59
C GLN A 90 54.66 38.84 -27.73
N SER A 91 54.19 37.76 -27.11
CA SER A 91 54.49 36.40 -27.52
C SER A 91 53.14 35.73 -27.72
N GLN A 92 52.79 35.58 -28.99
CA GLN A 92 51.78 34.64 -29.47
C GLN A 92 52.11 33.27 -28.86
N ASP A 93 51.46 32.88 -27.77
CA ASP A 93 50.92 31.54 -27.56
C ASP A 93 50.29 31.37 -26.17
N ARG A 94 49.15 30.66 -26.19
CA ARG A 94 48.30 30.18 -25.07
C ARG A 94 47.22 31.15 -24.56
N VAL A 95 46.00 30.86 -24.99
CA VAL A 95 44.74 31.29 -24.39
C VAL A 95 44.62 30.65 -22.99
N THR A 96 45.10 31.34 -21.97
CA THR A 96 44.69 31.10 -20.58
C THR A 96 43.70 32.21 -20.19
N SER A 97 42.46 31.84 -19.87
CA SER A 97 41.46 32.76 -19.32
C SER A 97 42.07 33.50 -18.12
N ARG A 98 42.17 34.83 -18.22
CA ARG A 98 42.60 35.70 -17.11
C ARG A 98 41.57 35.59 -15.99
N ALA A 99 41.96 35.08 -14.82
CA ALA A 99 41.08 34.99 -13.66
C ALA A 99 40.74 36.40 -13.15
N ILE A 100 39.46 36.66 -12.87
CA ILE A 100 38.98 37.92 -12.30
C ILE A 100 38.91 37.75 -10.78
N VAL A 101 39.77 38.47 -10.06
CA VAL A 101 40.01 38.33 -8.60
C VAL A 101 39.67 39.65 -7.90
N LEU A 102 38.94 39.58 -6.77
CA LEU A 102 38.58 40.77 -6.00
C LEU A 102 39.82 41.52 -5.47
N PHE A 103 40.71 40.84 -4.74
CA PHE A 103 41.94 41.46 -4.23
C PHE A 103 43.19 40.91 -4.92
N ASN A 104 43.95 41.82 -5.51
CA ASN A 104 45.20 41.55 -6.22
C ASN A 104 46.43 41.82 -5.33
N GLN A 105 47.64 41.47 -5.80
CA GLN A 105 48.88 41.62 -5.02
C GLN A 105 49.11 43.04 -4.47
N GLU A 106 48.69 44.07 -5.21
CA GLU A 106 48.82 45.48 -4.80
C GLU A 106 47.95 45.83 -3.59
N ASP A 107 46.83 45.10 -3.39
CA ASP A 107 45.87 45.31 -2.31
C ASP A 107 46.33 44.78 -0.94
N SER A 108 47.42 43.99 -0.92
CA SER A 108 48.02 43.41 0.28
C SER A 108 48.15 44.41 1.44
N ARG A 109 48.49 45.67 1.13
CA ARG A 109 48.71 46.71 2.13
C ARG A 109 47.43 47.36 2.64
N TYR A 110 46.29 47.20 1.96
CA TYR A 110 45.01 47.80 2.34
C TYR A 110 44.19 46.89 3.25
N ILE A 111 44.31 45.58 3.07
CA ILE A 111 43.45 44.56 3.71
C ILE A 111 44.00 43.97 5.01
N GLN A 112 45.22 44.34 5.39
CA GLN A 112 45.92 43.77 6.57
C GLN A 112 45.22 44.10 7.91
N HIS A 113 44.41 45.16 7.96
CA HIS A 113 43.60 45.52 9.12
C HIS A 113 42.14 45.06 9.02
N LEU A 114 41.76 44.43 7.91
CA LEU A 114 40.39 44.01 7.64
C LEU A 114 39.97 42.89 8.61
N GLN A 115 38.91 43.13 9.36
CA GLN A 115 38.30 42.23 10.34
C GLN A 115 37.04 41.55 9.79
N THR A 116 36.25 42.25 8.99
CA THR A 116 35.04 41.73 8.36
C THR A 116 35.09 41.96 6.85
N LEU A 117 34.84 40.90 6.09
CA LEU A 117 34.55 40.99 4.67
C LEU A 117 33.20 40.34 4.38
N ASP A 118 32.27 41.11 3.82
CA ASP A 118 30.98 40.62 3.35
C ASP A 118 30.81 40.97 1.87
N VAL A 119 30.65 39.95 1.03
CA VAL A 119 30.46 40.13 -0.41
C VAL A 119 29.24 39.33 -0.85
N SER A 120 28.24 40.02 -1.38
CA SER A 120 27.00 39.40 -1.86
C SER A 120 26.57 39.87 -3.24
N HIS A 121 26.02 38.97 -4.04
CA HIS A 121 25.46 39.28 -5.38
C HIS A 121 26.43 40.02 -6.33
N CYS A 122 27.73 39.71 -6.24
CA CYS A 122 28.78 40.31 -7.07
C CYS A 122 29.17 39.35 -8.21
N ASP A 123 28.35 39.32 -9.26
CA ASP A 123 28.43 38.34 -10.35
C ASP A 123 29.59 38.55 -11.34
N GLY A 124 30.42 39.59 -11.16
CA GLY A 124 31.63 39.81 -11.96
C GLY A 124 32.88 39.13 -11.42
N LEU A 125 32.83 38.61 -10.19
CA LEU A 125 33.97 38.01 -9.49
C LEU A 125 34.03 36.49 -9.70
N SER A 126 35.08 36.01 -10.36
CA SER A 126 35.33 34.56 -10.50
C SER A 126 36.06 33.96 -9.29
N LYS A 127 36.86 34.78 -8.59
CA LYS A 127 37.66 34.42 -7.41
C LYS A 127 37.75 35.60 -6.43
N MET A 128 38.01 35.33 -5.14
CA MET A 128 38.11 36.39 -4.12
C MET A 128 39.54 36.86 -3.87
N PHE A 129 40.44 35.90 -3.64
CA PHE A 129 41.80 36.19 -3.20
C PHE A 129 42.79 35.36 -4.00
N THR A 130 44.03 35.82 -4.08
CA THR A 130 45.17 34.97 -4.41
C THR A 130 45.71 34.32 -3.13
N SER A 131 46.43 33.19 -3.22
CA SER A 131 47.00 32.54 -2.04
C SER A 131 47.95 33.45 -1.24
N THR A 132 48.68 34.35 -1.92
CA THR A 132 49.53 35.37 -1.26
C THR A 132 48.71 36.43 -0.52
N ILE A 133 47.54 36.79 -1.05
CA ILE A 133 46.65 37.78 -0.46
C ILE A 133 45.91 37.20 0.74
N ALA A 134 45.43 35.96 0.63
CA ALA A 134 44.81 35.23 1.72
C ALA A 134 45.73 35.15 2.95
N ALA A 135 47.04 34.93 2.74
CA ALA A 135 48.02 34.90 3.83
C ALA A 135 48.23 36.24 4.55
N ASN A 136 47.86 37.37 3.93
CA ASN A 136 47.99 38.71 4.51
C ASN A 136 46.71 39.18 5.24
N LEU A 137 45.61 38.43 5.17
CA LEU A 137 44.36 38.69 5.91
C LEU A 137 44.46 38.28 7.39
N VAL A 138 45.53 38.73 8.05
CA VAL A 138 45.91 38.29 9.40
C VAL A 138 44.95 38.76 10.49
N ALA A 139 44.19 39.83 10.24
CA ALA A 139 43.21 40.40 11.17
C ALA A 139 41.76 39.91 10.92
N LEU A 140 41.52 39.14 9.86
CA LEU A 140 40.16 38.79 9.44
C LEU A 140 39.51 37.85 10.44
N THR A 141 38.38 38.28 11.01
CA THR A 141 37.59 37.54 12.01
C THR A 141 36.31 36.95 11.43
N LYS A 142 35.74 37.58 10.40
CA LYS A 142 34.48 37.20 9.77
C LYS A 142 34.58 37.30 8.25
N LEU A 143 34.23 36.21 7.56
CA LEU A 143 34.13 36.15 6.11
C LEU A 143 32.74 35.69 5.68
N ARG A 144 32.05 36.48 4.85
CA ARG A 144 30.77 36.13 4.25
C ARG A 144 30.82 36.30 2.73
N ILE A 145 30.43 35.26 2.02
CA ILE A 145 30.31 35.28 0.55
C ILE A 145 28.97 34.66 0.19
N SER A 146 28.09 35.42 -0.45
CA SER A 146 26.76 34.90 -0.79
C SER A 146 26.25 35.29 -2.17
N ASN A 147 25.59 34.36 -2.85
CA ASN A 147 24.90 34.56 -4.13
C ASN A 147 25.76 35.18 -5.26
N CYS A 148 27.08 34.97 -5.26
CA CYS A 148 27.97 35.33 -6.38
C CYS A 148 28.00 34.18 -7.40
N ARG A 149 27.36 34.35 -8.56
CA ARG A 149 26.99 33.23 -9.44
C ARG A 149 28.13 32.60 -10.21
N ILE A 150 29.14 33.39 -10.60
CA ILE A 150 30.26 32.90 -11.42
C ILE A 150 31.47 32.49 -10.58
N LEU A 151 31.39 32.62 -9.25
CA LEU A 151 32.50 32.36 -8.34
C LEU A 151 32.81 30.87 -8.32
N THR A 152 33.95 30.47 -8.90
CA THR A 152 34.32 29.05 -9.02
C THR A 152 35.21 28.57 -7.88
N GLU A 153 36.02 29.46 -7.30
CA GLU A 153 36.97 29.20 -6.21
C GLU A 153 37.09 30.45 -5.35
N VAL A 154 37.27 30.31 -4.03
CA VAL A 154 37.49 31.49 -3.16
C VAL A 154 38.95 31.95 -3.26
N ILE A 155 39.91 31.03 -3.18
CA ILE A 155 41.34 31.33 -3.29
C ILE A 155 41.90 30.79 -4.62
N ASN A 156 42.51 31.69 -5.39
CA ASN A 156 43.25 31.41 -6.61
C ASN A 156 44.66 30.88 -6.29
N ASP A 157 45.01 29.71 -6.83
CA ASP A 157 46.37 29.18 -6.78
C ASP A 157 47.22 29.75 -7.92
N GLU A 158 48.21 30.58 -7.58
CA GLU A 158 49.09 31.23 -8.55
C GLU A 158 50.41 30.46 -8.78
N LYS A 159 50.81 29.55 -7.88
CA LYS A 159 52.08 28.81 -7.96
C LYS A 159 52.00 27.48 -7.20
N GLY A 160 51.84 26.38 -7.94
CA GLY A 160 51.86 25.02 -7.41
C GLY A 160 53.17 24.70 -6.68
N GLY A 161 53.07 24.51 -5.37
CA GLY A 161 54.15 24.04 -4.50
C GLY A 161 53.58 23.56 -3.18
N ASP A 162 53.77 22.27 -2.89
CA ASP A 162 53.13 21.52 -1.79
C ASP A 162 53.59 21.90 -0.37
N GLU A 163 54.51 22.87 -0.21
CA GLU A 163 55.10 23.25 1.10
C GLU A 163 54.67 24.63 1.64
N ARG A 164 53.73 25.33 0.99
CA ARG A 164 53.26 26.64 1.46
C ARG A 164 52.14 26.50 2.52
N VAL A 165 52.08 27.46 3.43
CA VAL A 165 51.04 27.56 4.46
C VAL A 165 50.29 28.87 4.28
N VAL A 166 48.96 28.80 4.22
CA VAL A 166 48.06 29.97 4.19
C VAL A 166 47.23 29.93 5.47
N ALA A 167 47.44 30.90 6.36
CA ALA A 167 46.87 30.90 7.70
C ALA A 167 45.92 32.07 7.93
N PHE A 168 44.67 31.76 8.29
CA PHE A 168 43.67 32.72 8.75
C PHE A 168 43.66 32.75 10.28
N ASN A 169 44.63 33.44 10.87
CA ASN A 169 44.94 33.35 12.31
C ASN A 169 43.83 33.85 13.24
N GLN A 170 42.97 34.77 12.77
CA GLN A 170 41.94 35.40 13.58
C GLN A 170 40.51 35.02 13.17
N LEU A 171 40.34 34.20 12.12
CA LEU A 171 39.03 33.91 11.54
C LEU A 171 38.24 32.99 12.47
N LYS A 172 37.09 33.48 12.93
CA LYS A 172 36.17 32.76 13.85
C LYS A 172 34.91 32.28 13.16
N TYR A 173 34.45 33.02 12.14
CA TYR A 173 33.20 32.77 11.44
C TYR A 173 33.39 32.84 9.93
N MET A 174 32.87 31.83 9.23
CA MET A 174 32.84 31.78 7.76
C MET A 174 31.45 31.40 7.25
N GLU A 175 30.96 32.08 6.22
CA GLU A 175 29.70 31.74 5.53
C GLU A 175 29.87 31.77 4.02
N LEU A 176 29.49 30.66 3.38
CA LEU A 176 29.44 30.45 1.94
C LEU A 176 28.01 30.02 1.58
N ASP A 177 27.25 30.92 0.95
CA ASP A 177 25.82 30.68 0.73
C ASP A 177 25.37 30.98 -0.71
N GLY A 178 24.73 30.03 -1.39
CA GLY A 178 24.17 30.28 -2.72
C GLY A 178 25.22 30.44 -3.83
N LEU A 179 26.40 29.82 -3.68
CA LEU A 179 27.51 29.87 -4.64
C LEU A 179 27.44 28.68 -5.58
N ILE A 180 26.70 28.85 -6.69
CA ILE A 180 26.28 27.74 -7.55
C ILE A 180 27.46 27.10 -8.28
N GLU A 181 28.41 27.90 -8.78
CA GLU A 181 29.57 27.41 -9.54
C GLU A 181 30.79 27.08 -8.68
N LEU A 182 30.70 27.25 -7.35
CA LEU A 182 31.81 27.02 -6.44
C LEU A 182 32.18 25.54 -6.39
N ARG A 183 33.42 25.20 -6.74
CA ARG A 183 33.93 23.82 -6.76
C ARG A 183 34.68 23.45 -5.48
N SER A 184 35.39 24.41 -4.90
CA SER A 184 36.11 24.29 -3.63
C SER A 184 36.43 25.68 -3.06
N PHE A 185 36.74 25.77 -1.76
CA PHE A 185 37.26 27.01 -1.17
C PHE A 185 38.66 27.30 -1.70
N SER A 186 39.48 26.26 -1.86
CA SER A 186 40.83 26.34 -2.43
C SER A 186 41.17 25.08 -3.21
N SER A 187 41.75 25.22 -4.40
CA SER A 187 42.29 24.10 -5.20
C SER A 187 43.81 23.92 -5.08
N GLY A 188 44.50 24.82 -4.38
CA GLY A 188 45.95 24.71 -4.18
C GLY A 188 46.36 23.56 -3.25
N GLY A 189 47.55 23.01 -3.48
CA GLY A 189 48.16 21.93 -2.67
C GLY A 189 48.76 22.37 -1.32
N TYR A 190 48.65 23.65 -0.96
CA TYR A 190 49.16 24.21 0.29
C TYR A 190 48.28 23.86 1.51
N THR A 191 48.87 23.98 2.70
CA THR A 191 48.12 23.79 3.97
C THR A 191 47.33 25.04 4.33
N LEU A 192 46.03 24.89 4.60
CA LEU A 192 45.19 25.92 5.16
C LEU A 192 45.10 25.80 6.69
N MET A 193 45.39 26.88 7.41
CA MET A 193 45.27 26.92 8.88
C MET A 193 44.17 27.88 9.34
N PHE A 194 43.30 27.37 10.22
CA PHE A 194 42.17 28.05 10.85
C PHE A 194 42.17 27.80 12.37
N PRO A 195 43.16 28.32 13.12
CA PRO A 195 43.34 27.98 14.53
C PRO A 195 42.21 28.48 15.45
N LEU A 196 41.40 29.44 15.00
CA LEU A 196 40.32 30.06 15.77
C LEU A 196 38.92 29.86 15.16
N LEU A 197 38.77 29.10 14.08
CA LEU A 197 37.50 28.95 13.39
C LEU A 197 36.55 28.07 14.22
N GLU A 198 35.45 28.67 14.67
CA GLU A 198 34.44 28.03 15.52
C GLU A 198 33.21 27.63 14.68
N ASP A 199 32.80 28.52 13.79
CA ASP A 199 31.56 28.40 13.02
C ASP A 199 31.83 28.52 11.52
N ILE A 200 31.38 27.53 10.77
CA ILE A 200 31.32 27.59 9.31
C ILE A 200 29.92 27.25 8.82
N ILE A 201 29.40 28.07 7.91
CA ILE A 201 28.12 27.87 7.22
C ILE A 201 28.40 27.65 5.73
N VAL A 202 27.97 26.51 5.18
CA VAL A 202 28.07 26.21 3.74
C VAL A 202 26.71 25.73 3.23
N THR A 203 25.92 26.63 2.66
CA THR A 203 24.56 26.34 2.20
C THR A 203 24.41 26.64 0.70
N ARG A 204 23.57 25.87 0.00
CA ARG A 204 23.23 26.12 -1.43
C ARG A 204 24.46 26.26 -2.36
N CYS A 205 25.49 25.42 -2.18
CA CYS A 205 26.71 25.36 -3.01
C CYS A 205 26.85 23.98 -3.71
N PRO A 206 25.96 23.62 -4.65
CA PRO A 206 25.77 22.25 -5.14
C PRO A 206 26.98 21.63 -5.86
N ASN A 207 27.88 22.45 -6.42
CA ASN A 207 29.04 21.97 -7.18
C ASN A 207 30.31 21.78 -6.32
N MET A 208 30.23 22.06 -5.01
CA MET A 208 31.38 22.01 -4.11
C MET A 208 31.67 20.56 -3.70
N LYS A 209 32.83 20.03 -4.11
CA LYS A 209 33.17 18.61 -3.89
C LYS A 209 33.95 18.36 -2.59
N PHE A 210 34.78 19.33 -2.23
CA PHE A 210 35.62 19.33 -1.04
C PHE A 210 35.89 20.79 -0.65
N PHE A 211 36.36 21.01 0.58
CA PHE A 211 36.71 22.35 1.04
C PHE A 211 38.07 22.80 0.48
N SER A 212 39.12 21.99 0.66
CA SER A 212 40.47 22.26 0.16
C SER A 212 41.12 21.01 -0.44
N GLN A 213 41.94 21.17 -1.49
CA GLN A 213 42.73 20.06 -2.03
C GLN A 213 43.93 19.72 -1.13
N GLY A 214 44.63 20.73 -0.62
CA GLY A 214 45.71 20.56 0.37
C GLY A 214 45.20 20.36 1.81
N PRO A 215 46.10 20.05 2.76
CA PRO A 215 45.74 19.78 4.17
C PRO A 215 45.03 20.95 4.85
N ILE A 216 44.17 20.66 5.83
CA ILE A 216 43.43 21.65 6.62
C ILE A 216 43.74 21.42 8.10
N ASP A 217 44.26 22.44 8.79
CA ASP A 217 44.32 22.50 10.25
C ASP A 217 43.22 23.43 10.75
N ALA A 218 42.17 22.86 11.35
CA ALA A 218 41.07 23.59 11.96
C ALA A 218 40.76 22.98 13.34
N SER A 219 41.74 22.99 14.23
CA SER A 219 41.70 22.29 15.52
C SER A 219 40.56 22.69 16.49
N LYS A 220 39.97 23.88 16.34
CA LYS A 220 38.81 24.32 17.15
C LYS A 220 37.45 24.07 16.51
N LEU A 221 37.42 23.59 15.27
CA LEU A 221 36.17 23.42 14.55
C LEU A 221 35.48 22.12 15.00
N GLU A 222 34.34 22.27 15.66
CA GLU A 222 33.53 21.13 16.14
C GLU A 222 32.17 21.02 15.45
N ARG A 223 31.84 21.96 14.55
CA ARG A 223 30.53 22.03 13.89
C ARG A 223 30.55 22.83 12.56
N VAL A 224 29.72 22.40 11.62
CA VAL A 224 29.54 23.00 10.28
C VAL A 224 28.03 23.06 9.99
N GLN A 225 27.48 24.24 9.73
CA GLN A 225 26.07 24.40 9.36
C GLN A 225 25.92 24.36 7.84
N VAL A 226 25.00 23.53 7.34
CA VAL A 226 24.88 23.32 5.89
C VAL A 226 23.45 23.29 5.36
N SER A 227 22.51 23.47 6.26
CA SER A 227 21.11 23.79 5.98
C SER A 227 20.65 24.87 6.95
N LYS A 228 19.48 25.47 6.71
CA LYS A 228 18.94 26.56 7.54
C LYS A 228 18.67 26.17 9.01
N ALA A 229 18.76 24.87 9.37
CA ALA A 229 18.26 24.37 10.65
C ALA A 229 19.23 23.51 11.47
N SER A 230 20.43 23.11 10.97
CA SER A 230 21.25 22.10 11.68
C SER A 230 22.76 22.17 11.41
N TRP A 231 23.54 21.72 12.42
CA TRP A 231 25.00 21.69 12.46
C TRP A 231 25.54 20.23 12.40
N PHE A 232 26.67 20.00 11.73
CA PHE A 232 27.25 18.69 11.41
C PHE A 232 28.78 18.68 11.64
N TRP A 233 29.37 17.54 12.01
CA TRP A 233 30.83 17.37 12.05
C TRP A 233 31.24 15.90 11.93
N MET A 234 32.18 15.60 11.03
CA MET A 234 32.68 14.24 10.77
C MET A 234 34.18 14.10 11.02
N GLY A 235 34.75 14.94 11.90
CA GLY A 235 36.18 14.91 12.26
C GLY A 235 37.11 15.51 11.20
N SER A 236 36.62 15.78 9.99
CA SER A 236 37.34 16.49 8.94
C SER A 236 36.38 17.37 8.15
N LEU A 237 36.79 18.61 7.89
CA LEU A 237 35.98 19.57 7.11
C LEU A 237 35.76 19.07 5.68
N ASN A 238 36.79 18.49 5.04
CA ASN A 238 36.65 17.90 3.70
C ASN A 238 35.67 16.73 3.67
N ILE A 239 35.75 15.82 4.64
CA ILE A 239 34.83 14.67 4.76
C ILE A 239 33.40 15.16 5.01
N THR A 240 33.24 16.14 5.90
CA THR A 240 31.92 16.72 6.24
C THR A 240 31.26 17.35 5.01
N ILE A 241 32.01 18.11 4.20
CA ILE A 241 31.50 18.71 2.96
C ILE A 241 31.24 17.66 1.86
N HIS A 242 32.13 16.67 1.70
CA HIS A 242 31.99 15.61 0.70
C HIS A 242 30.72 14.77 0.94
N ASN A 243 30.55 14.23 2.14
CA ASN A 243 29.43 13.35 2.47
C ASN A 243 28.07 14.06 2.36
N MET A 244 28.07 15.36 2.58
CA MET A 244 26.87 16.17 2.47
C MET A 244 26.38 16.33 1.02
N PHE A 245 27.27 16.66 0.08
CA PHE A 245 26.90 16.92 -1.31
C PHE A 245 26.86 15.66 -2.18
N GLU A 246 27.61 14.61 -1.84
CA GLU A 246 27.63 13.36 -2.60
C GLU A 246 26.70 12.26 -2.05
N GLU A 247 26.40 12.21 -0.73
CA GLU A 247 25.85 10.98 -0.13
C GLU A 247 24.43 11.03 0.47
N MET A 248 23.96 12.12 1.11
CA MET A 248 22.67 12.07 1.87
C MET A 248 21.79 13.34 1.83
N GLY A 249 22.24 14.45 1.25
CA GLY A 249 21.45 15.70 1.22
C GLY A 249 20.13 15.63 0.43
N THR A 250 19.97 14.63 -0.44
CA THR A 250 18.81 14.45 -1.32
C THR A 250 17.64 13.70 -0.68
N PHE A 251 17.86 12.92 0.40
CA PHE A 251 16.86 11.96 0.93
C PHE A 251 16.29 12.34 2.29
N ALA A 252 16.94 13.25 3.03
CA ALA A 252 16.55 13.62 4.39
C ALA A 252 15.14 14.24 4.50
N GLY A 253 14.56 14.70 3.38
CA GLY A 253 13.19 15.22 3.31
C GLY A 253 12.15 14.25 2.73
N ALA A 254 12.55 13.07 2.24
CA ALA A 254 11.62 12.11 1.65
C ALA A 254 10.76 11.45 2.74
N LYS A 255 9.44 11.45 2.52
CA LYS A 255 8.47 10.73 3.37
C LYS A 255 8.22 9.32 2.88
N ASN A 256 8.17 9.14 1.57
CA ASN A 256 7.92 7.86 0.92
C ASN A 256 9.13 7.51 0.05
N MET A 257 9.57 6.25 0.09
CA MET A 257 10.73 5.80 -0.66
C MET A 257 10.51 4.39 -1.22
N LEU A 258 10.72 4.25 -2.52
CA LEU A 258 10.89 2.97 -3.21
C LEU A 258 12.38 2.75 -3.44
N LEU A 259 12.98 1.75 -2.79
CA LEU A 259 14.43 1.62 -2.74
C LEU A 259 15.05 1.31 -4.12
N SER A 260 14.33 0.60 -5.00
CA SER A 260 14.75 0.36 -6.39
C SER A 260 14.91 1.62 -7.23
N GLU A 261 14.23 2.73 -6.89
CA GLU A 261 14.43 4.03 -7.55
C GLU A 261 15.77 4.68 -7.17
N PHE A 262 16.48 4.12 -6.19
CA PHE A 262 17.77 4.62 -5.69
C PHE A 262 18.89 3.56 -5.73
N PRO A 263 19.36 3.11 -6.92
CA PRO A 263 20.39 2.07 -7.03
C PRO A 263 21.70 2.37 -6.30
N LYS A 264 22.09 3.64 -6.20
CA LYS A 264 23.28 4.07 -5.45
C LYS A 264 23.14 3.82 -3.95
N LEU A 265 21.92 3.90 -3.41
CA LEU A 265 21.63 3.69 -2.00
C LEU A 265 21.61 2.19 -1.67
N ILE A 266 21.11 1.33 -2.58
CA ILE A 266 21.12 -0.13 -2.43
C ILE A 266 22.52 -0.64 -2.08
N GLY A 267 23.55 -0.25 -2.84
CA GLY A 267 24.93 -0.69 -2.60
C GLY A 267 25.55 -0.20 -1.28
N LYS A 268 24.96 0.82 -0.65
CA LYS A 268 25.43 1.40 0.62
C LYS A 268 24.46 1.13 1.79
N TRP A 269 23.34 0.47 1.56
CA TRP A 269 22.25 0.33 2.53
C TRP A 269 22.70 -0.35 3.82
N HIS A 270 23.58 -1.36 3.72
CA HIS A 270 24.16 -2.08 4.85
C HIS A 270 25.53 -1.54 5.31
N ASN A 271 25.94 -0.34 4.88
CA ASN A 271 27.24 0.21 5.24
C ASN A 271 27.32 0.60 6.73
N GLU A 272 28.41 0.22 7.39
CA GLU A 272 28.75 0.58 8.78
C GLU A 272 28.95 2.09 8.99
N LEU A 273 29.03 2.89 7.93
CA LEU A 273 29.13 4.36 8.04
C LEU A 273 27.77 5.07 8.00
N ASN A 274 26.64 4.34 7.96
CA ASN A 274 25.32 4.95 7.96
C ASN A 274 25.12 5.84 9.21
N PRO A 275 24.76 7.13 9.02
CA PRO A 275 24.75 8.10 10.12
C PRO A 275 23.69 7.77 11.16
N ILE A 276 24.15 7.49 12.39
CA ILE A 276 23.34 7.20 13.58
C ILE A 276 22.54 8.43 14.06
N LYS A 277 22.83 9.63 13.52
CA LYS A 277 22.10 10.87 13.76
C LYS A 277 21.51 11.47 12.48
N SER A 278 20.87 10.62 11.66
CA SER A 278 20.13 11.06 10.47
C SER A 278 18.69 11.46 10.84
N TYR A 279 18.19 12.55 10.25
CA TYR A 279 16.83 13.06 10.44
C TYR A 279 15.84 12.49 9.42
N TRP A 280 15.89 11.18 9.15
CA TRP A 280 14.99 10.53 8.20
C TRP A 280 13.54 10.89 8.52
N GLN A 281 12.87 11.54 7.57
CA GLN A 281 11.43 11.84 7.64
C GLN A 281 10.58 10.73 7.02
N LEU A 282 11.18 9.56 6.77
CA LEU A 282 10.51 8.42 6.14
C LEU A 282 9.35 7.94 7.01
N GLU A 283 8.17 8.00 6.43
CA GLU A 283 6.91 7.46 6.93
C GLU A 283 6.58 6.14 6.21
N SER A 284 6.97 5.98 4.94
CA SER A 284 6.78 4.77 4.14
C SER A 284 8.06 4.36 3.41
N LEU A 285 8.43 3.08 3.51
CA LEU A 285 9.58 2.49 2.82
C LEU A 285 9.18 1.18 2.15
N VAL A 286 9.53 1.05 0.87
CA VAL A 286 9.42 -0.18 0.10
C VAL A 286 10.82 -0.64 -0.29
N VAL A 287 11.23 -1.81 0.22
CA VAL A 287 12.49 -2.49 -0.10
C VAL A 287 12.21 -3.52 -1.18
N ASP A 288 12.56 -3.21 -2.42
CA ASP A 288 12.21 -4.00 -3.59
C ASP A 288 13.38 -4.28 -4.52
N LYS A 289 13.35 -5.45 -5.18
CA LYS A 289 14.32 -5.82 -6.22
C LYS A 289 15.78 -5.64 -5.77
N CYS A 290 16.09 -5.99 -4.52
CA CYS A 290 17.42 -5.88 -3.93
C CYS A 290 18.13 -7.25 -3.92
N PRO A 291 18.86 -7.63 -4.98
CA PRO A 291 19.35 -9.01 -5.19
C PRO A 291 20.48 -9.42 -4.23
N SER A 292 21.09 -8.47 -3.52
CA SER A 292 22.19 -8.74 -2.57
C SER A 292 21.77 -8.65 -1.11
N PHE A 293 20.50 -8.33 -0.82
CA PHE A 293 20.06 -8.09 0.55
C PHE A 293 19.79 -9.41 1.25
N VAL A 294 20.58 -9.71 2.27
CA VAL A 294 20.30 -10.81 3.20
C VAL A 294 19.29 -10.37 4.26
N ASN A 295 19.40 -9.12 4.71
CA ASN A 295 18.51 -8.49 5.70
C ASN A 295 17.83 -7.25 5.11
N ALA A 296 16.54 -7.02 5.36
CA ALA A 296 15.83 -5.85 4.79
C ALA A 296 16.29 -4.53 5.43
N ILE A 297 16.24 -4.46 6.77
CA ILE A 297 16.61 -3.26 7.54
C ILE A 297 17.77 -3.60 8.47
N PRO A 298 18.97 -3.01 8.25
CA PRO A 298 20.11 -3.23 9.13
C PRO A 298 19.91 -2.57 10.52
N PRO A 299 20.60 -3.06 11.57
CA PRO A 299 20.39 -2.64 12.96
C PRO A 299 20.43 -1.12 13.18
N ARG A 300 21.38 -0.43 12.56
CA ARG A 300 21.55 1.02 12.72
C ARG A 300 20.41 1.84 12.12
N LEU A 301 19.79 1.36 11.04
CA LEU A 301 18.68 2.06 10.41
C LEU A 301 17.40 1.99 11.26
N MET A 302 17.19 0.87 11.98
CA MET A 302 16.05 0.73 12.89
C MET A 302 16.00 1.78 14.02
N LEU A 303 17.17 2.32 14.41
CA LEU A 303 17.29 3.35 15.44
C LEU A 303 16.98 4.77 14.94
N VAL A 304 17.15 5.02 13.64
CA VAL A 304 17.00 6.36 13.04
C VAL A 304 15.70 6.53 12.27
N LEU A 305 15.07 5.45 11.79
CA LEU A 305 13.79 5.44 11.09
C LEU A 305 12.60 5.56 12.08
N LYS A 306 12.59 6.61 12.91
CA LYS A 306 11.64 6.76 14.02
C LYS A 306 10.19 7.07 13.59
N ASN A 307 10.02 7.61 12.39
CA ASN A 307 8.72 7.99 11.83
C ASN A 307 8.15 6.93 10.89
N LEU A 308 8.86 5.82 10.66
CA LEU A 308 8.44 4.80 9.71
C LEU A 308 7.16 4.12 10.22
N ARG A 309 6.09 4.21 9.43
CA ARG A 309 4.77 3.62 9.70
C ARG A 309 4.47 2.43 8.79
N PHE A 310 4.94 2.49 7.55
CA PHE A 310 4.73 1.43 6.57
C PHE A 310 6.07 0.88 6.09
N LEU A 311 6.26 -0.43 6.20
CA LEU A 311 7.38 -1.15 5.60
C LEU A 311 6.86 -2.28 4.72
N GLN A 312 7.18 -2.22 3.43
CA GLN A 312 7.02 -3.35 2.53
C GLN A 312 8.38 -3.88 2.09
N VAL A 313 8.52 -5.21 2.08
CA VAL A 313 9.69 -5.90 1.53
C VAL A 313 9.22 -6.89 0.49
N ARG A 314 9.74 -6.79 -0.72
CA ARG A 314 9.20 -7.50 -1.88
C ARG A 314 10.26 -7.91 -2.90
N ASP A 315 10.04 -9.04 -3.55
CA ASP A 315 10.82 -9.47 -4.73
C ASP A 315 12.35 -9.48 -4.47
N CYS A 316 12.77 -9.78 -3.24
CA CYS A 316 14.18 -9.88 -2.84
C CYS A 316 14.57 -11.36 -2.72
N GLU A 317 15.19 -11.90 -3.77
CA GLU A 317 15.38 -13.34 -3.95
C GLU A 317 16.26 -14.01 -2.89
N VAL A 318 17.29 -13.33 -2.37
CA VAL A 318 18.26 -13.90 -1.42
C VAL A 318 17.99 -13.51 0.03
N LEU A 319 16.93 -12.75 0.29
CA LEU A 319 16.63 -12.18 1.59
C LEU A 319 16.17 -13.27 2.55
N GLN A 320 16.87 -13.38 3.68
CA GLN A 320 16.66 -14.44 4.67
C GLN A 320 15.95 -13.92 5.93
N GLU A 321 16.15 -12.65 6.28
CA GLU A 321 15.62 -12.04 7.51
C GLU A 321 15.14 -10.59 7.24
N ILE A 322 14.08 -10.11 7.91
CA ILE A 322 13.64 -8.72 7.73
C ILE A 322 14.45 -7.80 8.63
N PHE A 323 14.49 -8.12 9.92
CA PHE A 323 15.20 -7.33 10.93
C PHE A 323 16.31 -8.14 11.57
N ASP A 324 17.51 -7.58 11.53
CA ASP A 324 18.67 -8.13 12.21
C ASP A 324 18.86 -7.42 13.55
N LEU A 325 18.67 -8.15 14.64
CA LEU A 325 18.67 -7.64 16.01
C LEU A 325 19.94 -8.01 16.80
N GLU A 326 20.94 -8.68 16.18
CA GLU A 326 22.13 -9.20 16.88
C GLU A 326 22.94 -8.09 17.58
N TRP A 327 23.06 -6.91 16.97
CA TRP A 327 23.90 -5.82 17.48
C TRP A 327 23.24 -4.94 18.57
N LEU A 328 21.99 -5.19 18.96
CA LEU A 328 21.25 -4.34 19.90
C LEU A 328 21.46 -4.70 21.38
N GLU A 329 22.22 -5.76 21.67
CA GLU A 329 22.52 -6.25 23.03
C GLU A 329 23.15 -5.20 23.96
N ALA A 330 23.93 -4.27 23.44
CA ALA A 330 24.62 -3.25 24.24
C ALA A 330 23.74 -2.04 24.60
N MET A 331 22.50 -1.99 24.11
CA MET A 331 21.58 -0.86 24.23
C MET A 331 20.28 -1.28 24.92
N GLU A 332 20.39 -1.76 26.16
CA GLU A 332 19.24 -2.08 27.02
C GLU A 332 18.24 -0.89 27.01
N SER A 333 16.96 -1.15 26.68
CA SER A 333 15.79 -0.22 26.65
C SER A 333 15.44 0.56 25.36
N THR A 334 16.11 0.36 24.21
CA THR A 334 15.77 1.17 23.01
C THR A 334 14.60 0.56 22.20
N ARG A 335 13.50 1.31 22.02
CA ARG A 335 12.42 0.95 21.08
C ARG A 335 12.92 1.08 19.64
N VAL A 336 12.94 -0.02 18.90
CA VAL A 336 13.21 -0.05 17.46
C VAL A 336 11.93 0.22 16.67
N LEU A 337 12.02 1.04 15.63
CA LEU A 337 10.90 1.36 14.72
C LEU A 337 9.57 1.64 15.46
N PRO A 338 9.53 2.63 16.39
CA PRO A 338 8.44 2.78 17.36
C PRO A 338 7.08 3.16 16.77
N GLN A 339 7.01 3.56 15.50
CA GLN A 339 5.78 3.95 14.81
C GLN A 339 5.37 2.96 13.72
N LEU A 340 6.06 1.82 13.55
CA LEU A 340 5.74 0.87 12.50
C LEU A 340 4.37 0.26 12.74
N GLN A 341 3.43 0.55 11.84
CA GLN A 341 2.02 0.14 11.89
C GLN A 341 1.71 -0.98 10.90
N GLU A 342 2.36 -1.01 9.74
CA GLU A 342 2.12 -2.03 8.71
C GLU A 342 3.43 -2.65 8.23
N LEU A 343 3.46 -3.98 8.24
CA LEU A 343 4.55 -4.81 7.71
C LEU A 343 3.99 -5.75 6.65
N ASN A 344 4.43 -5.55 5.40
CA ASN A 344 3.98 -6.34 4.27
C ASN A 344 5.16 -7.05 3.59
N LEU A 345 5.16 -8.38 3.61
CA LEU A 345 6.22 -9.21 3.07
C LEU A 345 5.69 -10.01 1.88
N VAL A 346 6.20 -9.75 0.68
CA VAL A 346 5.64 -10.26 -0.57
C VAL A 346 6.73 -10.94 -1.41
N ASN A 347 6.49 -12.15 -1.91
CA ASN A 347 7.41 -12.83 -2.83
C ASN A 347 8.87 -12.90 -2.31
N LEU A 348 9.07 -13.43 -1.10
CA LEU A 348 10.40 -13.57 -0.50
C LEU A 348 10.79 -15.06 -0.43
N PRO A 349 11.37 -15.63 -1.50
CA PRO A 349 11.53 -17.06 -1.65
C PRO A 349 12.61 -17.67 -0.74
N GLN A 350 13.49 -16.87 -0.12
CA GLN A 350 14.51 -17.36 0.82
C GLN A 350 14.25 -16.91 2.27
N LEU A 351 13.16 -16.18 2.55
CA LEU A 351 12.85 -15.69 3.89
C LEU A 351 12.68 -16.86 4.86
N ARG A 352 13.50 -16.89 5.92
CA ARG A 352 13.49 -17.96 6.93
C ARG A 352 12.80 -17.56 8.21
N ARG A 353 12.86 -16.26 8.56
CA ARG A 353 12.27 -15.69 9.77
C ARG A 353 12.12 -14.19 9.63
N LEU A 354 11.22 -13.59 10.40
CA LEU A 354 10.99 -12.15 10.37
C LEU A 354 12.12 -11.39 11.11
N TRP A 355 12.58 -11.90 12.25
CA TRP A 355 13.75 -11.36 12.94
C TRP A 355 14.52 -12.45 13.70
N ASN A 356 15.81 -12.21 13.95
CA ASN A 356 16.77 -13.26 14.31
C ASN A 356 17.03 -13.45 15.82
N LYS A 357 16.43 -12.63 16.69
CA LYS A 357 16.60 -12.76 18.13
C LYS A 357 15.40 -12.31 18.94
N ASP A 358 15.09 -13.06 20.00
CA ASP A 358 14.09 -12.69 20.99
C ASP A 358 14.67 -11.73 22.03
N LEU A 359 14.16 -10.50 22.05
CA LEU A 359 14.49 -9.51 23.07
C LEU A 359 13.60 -9.76 24.29
N GLN A 360 14.00 -10.70 25.15
CA GLN A 360 13.30 -11.04 26.38
C GLN A 360 12.99 -9.77 27.19
N GLU A 361 11.72 -9.35 27.18
CA GLU A 361 11.12 -8.17 27.85
C GLU A 361 11.02 -6.84 27.06
N SER A 362 11.58 -6.71 25.87
CA SER A 362 11.41 -5.49 25.05
C SER A 362 10.22 -5.62 24.09
N LEU A 363 9.23 -4.72 24.21
CA LEU A 363 8.05 -4.62 23.34
C LEU A 363 8.41 -4.08 21.94
N CYS A 364 9.20 -4.84 21.19
CA CYS A 364 9.57 -4.51 19.81
C CYS A 364 8.32 -4.55 18.92
N PHE A 365 8.18 -3.62 17.97
CA PHE A 365 7.03 -3.60 17.04
C PHE A 365 5.64 -3.59 17.69
N ASN A 366 5.53 -3.13 18.95
CA ASN A 366 4.23 -3.05 19.61
C ASN A 366 3.28 -2.04 18.98
N SER A 367 3.72 -1.23 18.03
CA SER A 367 2.85 -0.35 17.23
C SER A 367 2.27 -1.03 15.99
N LEU A 368 2.66 -2.29 15.69
CA LEU A 368 2.23 -3.00 14.50
C LEU A 368 0.74 -3.34 14.59
N VAL A 369 -0.02 -2.91 13.59
CA VAL A 369 -1.47 -3.05 13.43
C VAL A 369 -1.78 -4.08 12.34
N ASN A 370 -1.07 -4.01 11.22
CA ASN A 370 -1.30 -4.87 10.05
C ASN A 370 -0.05 -5.71 9.74
N LEU A 371 -0.25 -7.02 9.58
CA LEU A 371 0.76 -7.94 9.09
C LEU A 371 0.24 -8.72 7.88
N ILE A 372 0.99 -8.66 6.79
CA ILE A 372 0.70 -9.40 5.56
C ILE A 372 1.93 -10.22 5.16
N LEU A 373 1.76 -11.52 5.02
CA LEU A 373 2.75 -12.46 4.47
C LEU A 373 2.19 -13.09 3.21
N TYR A 374 2.83 -12.86 2.07
CA TYR A 374 2.40 -13.38 0.78
C TYR A 374 3.54 -14.06 0.04
N ASN A 375 3.36 -15.32 -0.35
CA ASN A 375 4.32 -16.06 -1.19
C ASN A 375 5.75 -16.11 -0.62
N CYS A 376 5.89 -16.22 0.72
CA CYS A 376 7.16 -16.37 1.43
C CYS A 376 7.53 -17.85 1.57
N ASN A 377 7.86 -18.50 0.45
CA ASN A 377 7.90 -19.96 0.35
C ASN A 377 8.98 -20.68 1.15
N ASN A 378 9.96 -20.02 1.77
CA ASN A 378 10.94 -20.70 2.63
C ASN A 378 10.63 -20.50 4.14
N LEU A 379 9.58 -19.74 4.45
CA LEU A 379 9.18 -19.42 5.81
C LEU A 379 8.39 -20.60 6.40
N ARG A 380 9.02 -21.36 7.31
CA ARG A 380 8.38 -22.50 7.99
C ARG A 380 7.43 -22.07 9.09
N HIS A 381 7.74 -20.97 9.76
CA HIS A 381 6.88 -20.30 10.73
C HIS A 381 7.16 -18.80 10.74
N ALA A 382 6.17 -18.00 11.11
CA ALA A 382 6.32 -16.55 11.17
C ALA A 382 6.97 -16.08 12.48
N PHE A 383 6.63 -16.76 13.60
CA PHE A 383 6.96 -16.30 14.95
C PHE A 383 7.38 -17.45 15.87
N SER A 384 8.27 -17.14 16.83
CA SER A 384 8.34 -17.86 18.10
C SER A 384 7.24 -17.35 19.06
N PRO A 385 6.91 -18.07 20.14
CA PRO A 385 5.99 -17.58 21.17
C PRO A 385 6.38 -16.19 21.73
N SER A 386 7.67 -15.92 21.90
CA SER A 386 8.18 -14.62 22.39
C SER A 386 7.91 -13.49 21.41
N MET A 387 8.11 -13.76 20.12
CA MET A 387 7.82 -12.82 19.03
C MET A 387 6.34 -12.45 18.99
N ALA A 388 5.44 -13.42 19.23
CA ALA A 388 4.01 -13.15 19.23
C ALA A 388 3.58 -12.14 20.30
N TRP A 389 4.21 -12.10 21.48
CA TRP A 389 3.91 -11.10 22.52
C TRP A 389 4.31 -9.68 22.15
N CYS A 390 5.25 -9.52 21.22
CA CYS A 390 5.65 -8.22 20.71
C CYS A 390 4.53 -7.55 19.89
N LEU A 391 3.53 -8.33 19.44
CA LEU A 391 2.47 -7.91 18.52
C LEU A 391 1.14 -7.59 19.24
N ALA A 392 1.20 -6.98 20.42
CA ALA A 392 0.03 -6.72 21.25
C ALA A 392 -1.02 -5.78 20.64
N ASN A 393 -0.67 -4.98 19.61
CA ASN A 393 -1.61 -4.09 18.94
C ASN A 393 -2.03 -4.53 17.54
N LEU A 394 -1.71 -5.77 17.15
CA LEU A 394 -2.08 -6.31 15.85
C LEU A 394 -3.60 -6.41 15.74
N GLU A 395 -4.18 -5.82 14.69
CA GLU A 395 -5.62 -5.79 14.38
C GLU A 395 -5.94 -6.70 13.18
N LEU A 396 -5.01 -6.84 12.22
CA LEU A 396 -5.17 -7.67 11.02
C LEU A 396 -3.94 -8.54 10.75
N MET A 397 -4.18 -9.83 10.50
CA MET A 397 -3.17 -10.80 10.09
C MET A 397 -3.62 -11.55 8.83
N GLU A 398 -2.83 -11.43 7.75
CA GLU A 398 -3.05 -12.20 6.53
C GLU A 398 -1.81 -13.01 6.16
N ILE A 399 -1.99 -14.31 5.92
CA ILE A 399 -0.94 -15.22 5.47
C ILE A 399 -1.46 -15.99 4.26
N LYS A 400 -0.85 -15.78 3.10
CA LYS A 400 -1.32 -16.31 1.82
C LYS A 400 -0.16 -16.91 1.03
N GLU A 401 -0.38 -18.07 0.43
CA GLU A 401 0.57 -18.70 -0.51
C GLU A 401 1.99 -18.98 0.06
N CYS A 402 2.16 -19.07 1.38
CA CYS A 402 3.43 -19.47 2.00
C CYS A 402 3.55 -20.99 2.04
N GLY A 403 3.99 -21.60 0.93
CA GLY A 403 3.89 -23.04 0.68
C GLY A 403 4.60 -23.97 1.65
N GLN A 404 5.68 -23.53 2.31
CA GLN A 404 6.44 -24.33 3.27
C GLN A 404 6.08 -24.04 4.73
N MET A 405 5.07 -23.21 5.00
CA MET A 405 4.66 -22.90 6.36
C MET A 405 4.06 -24.14 7.02
N GLU A 406 4.64 -24.59 8.14
CA GLU A 406 4.21 -25.75 8.93
C GLU A 406 3.31 -25.33 10.11
N GLY A 407 3.56 -24.13 10.66
CA GLY A 407 2.77 -23.45 11.69
C GLY A 407 3.01 -21.95 11.66
N VAL A 408 2.07 -21.12 12.14
CA VAL A 408 2.27 -19.65 12.18
C VAL A 408 3.21 -19.28 13.33
N ILE A 409 3.00 -19.90 14.49
CA ILE A 409 3.84 -19.78 15.67
C ILE A 409 4.39 -21.17 16.01
N ILE A 410 5.71 -21.30 16.09
CA ILE A 410 6.38 -22.56 16.47
C ILE A 410 7.34 -22.28 17.62
N GLU A 411 7.22 -23.06 18.71
CA GLU A 411 8.20 -23.10 19.80
C GLU A 411 9.31 -24.10 19.46
N GLU A 412 10.54 -23.61 19.25
CA GLU A 412 11.68 -24.46 18.89
C GLU A 412 12.35 -25.13 20.12
N GLU A 413 13.10 -26.22 19.90
CA GLU A 413 13.81 -26.92 20.98
C GLU A 413 14.89 -26.03 21.62
N GLY A 414 14.69 -25.66 22.89
CA GLY A 414 15.63 -24.81 23.65
C GLY A 414 15.08 -23.43 24.00
N GLU A 415 13.98 -23.01 23.37
CA GLU A 415 13.20 -21.83 23.74
C GLU A 415 12.30 -22.18 24.93
N GLY A 416 12.86 -22.19 26.14
CA GLY A 416 12.08 -22.41 27.35
C GLY A 416 11.17 -21.21 27.63
N SER A 417 9.94 -21.21 27.11
CA SER A 417 8.94 -20.21 27.50
C SER A 417 8.46 -20.48 28.93
N THR A 418 8.49 -19.45 29.79
CA THR A 418 7.90 -19.49 31.14
C THR A 418 6.40 -19.20 31.14
N ARG A 419 5.85 -18.72 30.02
CA ARG A 419 4.47 -18.26 29.91
C ARG A 419 3.68 -19.19 28.99
N GLU A 420 2.63 -19.77 29.56
CA GLU A 420 1.76 -20.76 28.93
C GLU A 420 0.59 -20.12 28.14
N LYS A 421 0.63 -18.81 27.85
CA LYS A 421 -0.49 -18.09 27.21
C LYS A 421 -0.04 -17.06 26.18
N ILE A 422 -0.50 -17.25 24.95
CA ILE A 422 -0.34 -16.32 23.82
C ILE A 422 -1.65 -15.56 23.64
N THR A 423 -1.57 -14.23 23.55
CA THR A 423 -2.75 -13.38 23.44
C THR A 423 -2.53 -12.30 22.40
N PHE A 424 -3.50 -12.16 21.48
CA PHE A 424 -3.59 -11.05 20.54
C PHE A 424 -4.80 -10.19 20.93
N PRO A 425 -4.65 -9.17 21.80
CA PRO A 425 -5.77 -8.52 22.46
C PRO A 425 -6.57 -7.59 21.53
N LYS A 426 -6.01 -7.18 20.39
CA LYS A 426 -6.64 -6.29 19.42
C LYS A 426 -6.95 -6.93 18.06
N LEU A 427 -6.60 -8.20 17.86
CA LEU A 427 -6.74 -8.84 16.56
C LEU A 427 -8.22 -8.99 16.21
N GLU A 428 -8.68 -8.30 15.18
CA GLU A 428 -10.06 -8.30 14.71
C GLU A 428 -10.28 -9.29 13.55
N HIS A 429 -9.27 -9.46 12.69
CA HIS A 429 -9.36 -10.28 11.48
C HIS A 429 -8.12 -11.17 11.26
N MET A 430 -8.36 -12.45 10.99
CA MET A 430 -7.32 -13.43 10.67
C MET A 430 -7.67 -14.20 9.38
N THR A 431 -6.75 -14.18 8.42
CA THR A 431 -6.90 -14.85 7.12
C THR A 431 -5.69 -15.74 6.83
N MET A 432 -5.94 -17.01 6.50
CA MET A 432 -4.93 -17.98 6.09
C MET A 432 -5.40 -18.69 4.82
N GLN A 433 -4.71 -18.48 3.70
CA GLN A 433 -5.14 -19.07 2.42
C GLN A 433 -3.99 -19.69 1.62
N TYR A 434 -4.27 -20.81 0.95
CA TYR A 434 -3.31 -21.50 0.08
C TYR A 434 -2.01 -21.89 0.81
N LEU A 435 -2.14 -22.51 2.00
CA LEU A 435 -1.01 -22.96 2.82
C LEU A 435 -0.98 -24.50 2.87
N PRO A 436 -0.46 -25.18 1.82
CA PRO A 436 -0.56 -26.64 1.66
C PRO A 436 0.14 -27.45 2.76
N ASN A 437 1.15 -26.88 3.43
CA ASN A 437 1.89 -27.54 4.49
C ASN A 437 1.44 -27.15 5.91
N LEU A 438 0.52 -26.19 6.06
CA LEU A 438 0.13 -25.68 7.38
C LEU A 438 -0.63 -26.77 8.15
N THR A 439 -0.14 -27.10 9.34
CA THR A 439 -0.75 -28.13 10.20
C THR A 439 -1.55 -27.55 11.35
N CYS A 440 -1.12 -26.40 11.87
CA CYS A 440 -1.79 -25.66 12.95
C CYS A 440 -1.37 -24.19 12.96
N PHE A 441 -2.09 -23.34 13.69
CA PHE A 441 -1.67 -21.95 13.89
C PHE A 441 -0.51 -21.87 14.90
N LEU A 442 -0.64 -22.54 16.04
CA LEU A 442 0.34 -22.55 17.12
C LEU A 442 0.80 -23.98 17.42
N MET A 443 2.11 -24.21 17.34
CA MET A 443 2.77 -25.45 17.74
C MET A 443 3.67 -25.20 18.95
N GLY A 444 3.37 -25.83 20.09
CA GLY A 444 4.20 -25.66 21.30
C GLY A 444 3.72 -26.47 22.51
N LYS A 445 4.38 -26.27 23.66
CA LYS A 445 4.15 -27.03 24.90
C LYS A 445 3.16 -26.31 25.82
N ASN A 446 1.94 -26.85 25.93
CA ASN A 446 0.90 -26.39 26.87
C ASN A 446 0.45 -24.92 26.74
N HIS A 447 0.59 -24.31 25.56
CA HIS A 447 0.14 -22.93 25.35
C HIS A 447 -1.38 -22.82 25.16
N MET A 448 -1.97 -21.80 25.79
CA MET A 448 -3.31 -21.29 25.52
C MET A 448 -3.25 -20.15 24.51
N MET A 449 -4.25 -20.04 23.63
CA MET A 449 -4.41 -18.94 22.69
C MET A 449 -5.69 -18.18 22.98
N GLU A 450 -5.57 -16.86 23.16
CA GLU A 450 -6.72 -15.98 23.35
C GLU A 450 -6.69 -14.82 22.35
N CYS A 451 -7.80 -14.61 21.65
CA CYS A 451 -8.01 -13.44 20.78
C CYS A 451 -9.38 -12.83 21.15
N PRO A 452 -9.42 -11.96 22.18
CA PRO A 452 -10.68 -11.50 22.77
C PRO A 452 -11.49 -10.57 21.86
N THR A 453 -10.88 -10.01 20.82
CA THR A 453 -11.48 -9.05 19.88
C THR A 453 -11.72 -9.62 18.48
N LEU A 454 -11.32 -10.87 18.22
CA LEU A 454 -11.40 -11.47 16.90
C LEU A 454 -12.85 -11.55 16.44
N GLN A 455 -13.18 -10.89 15.34
CA GLN A 455 -14.52 -10.84 14.76
C GLN A 455 -14.64 -11.74 13.53
N GLY A 456 -13.56 -11.92 12.76
CA GLY A 456 -13.58 -12.70 11.52
C GLY A 456 -12.40 -13.67 11.39
N LEU A 457 -12.70 -14.91 10.99
CA LEU A 457 -11.72 -15.95 10.72
C LEU A 457 -11.97 -16.57 9.34
N ASN A 458 -10.96 -16.54 8.46
CA ASN A 458 -11.01 -17.19 7.15
C ASN A 458 -9.83 -18.14 6.97
N ILE A 459 -10.11 -19.44 6.78
CA ILE A 459 -9.10 -20.46 6.49
C ILE A 459 -9.51 -21.19 5.21
N ALA A 460 -8.71 -21.05 4.14
CA ALA A 460 -9.02 -21.62 2.84
C ALA A 460 -7.83 -22.35 2.22
N HIS A 461 -8.03 -23.49 1.58
CA HIS A 461 -6.97 -24.22 0.89
C HIS A 461 -5.76 -24.55 1.78
N CYS A 462 -6.03 -24.95 3.03
CA CYS A 462 -5.04 -25.42 4.01
C CYS A 462 -5.29 -26.92 4.32
N PRO A 463 -5.06 -27.82 3.35
CA PRO A 463 -5.54 -29.21 3.40
C PRO A 463 -4.98 -30.04 4.55
N ARG A 464 -3.83 -29.69 5.13
CA ARG A 464 -3.21 -30.43 6.26
C ARG A 464 -3.58 -29.90 7.63
N MET A 465 -4.32 -28.79 7.71
CA MET A 465 -4.61 -28.15 8.98
C MET A 465 -5.74 -28.88 9.71
N ARG A 466 -5.49 -29.27 10.96
CA ARG A 466 -6.44 -30.04 11.78
C ARG A 466 -6.91 -29.31 13.04
N SER A 467 -6.07 -28.43 13.57
CA SER A 467 -6.29 -27.70 14.82
C SER A 467 -5.66 -26.31 14.75
N LEU A 468 -6.19 -25.33 15.47
CA LEU A 468 -5.50 -24.06 15.70
C LEU A 468 -4.28 -24.24 16.62
N ILE A 469 -4.34 -25.15 17.59
CA ILE A 469 -3.22 -25.45 18.49
C ILE A 469 -2.84 -26.93 18.40
N ARG A 470 -1.57 -27.22 18.18
CA ARG A 470 -1.01 -28.58 18.26
C ARG A 470 0.02 -28.68 19.37
N GLN A 471 -0.23 -29.58 20.32
CA GLN A 471 0.69 -29.84 21.43
C GLN A 471 1.64 -30.99 21.08
N SER A 472 2.94 -30.79 21.33
CA SER A 472 3.99 -31.74 20.92
C SER A 472 4.01 -33.07 21.70
N TRP A 473 3.33 -33.18 22.85
CA TRP A 473 3.35 -34.37 23.73
C TRP A 473 2.12 -35.27 23.54
N MET A 474 1.11 -34.80 22.80
CA MET A 474 -0.18 -35.47 22.62
C MET A 474 -0.25 -36.36 21.36
N GLU A 475 0.89 -36.66 20.71
CA GLU A 475 0.90 -37.60 19.55
C GLU A 475 0.49 -39.04 19.92
N ASN A 476 0.33 -39.34 21.21
CA ASN A 476 -0.17 -40.61 21.73
C ASN A 476 -1.68 -40.60 22.07
N ASP A 477 -2.37 -39.46 21.90
CA ASP A 477 -3.81 -39.41 22.17
C ASP A 477 -4.59 -39.93 20.96
N HIS A 478 -5.36 -41.00 21.16
CA HIS A 478 -6.08 -41.70 20.09
C HIS A 478 -7.34 -40.95 19.61
N GLY A 479 -7.55 -39.71 20.06
CA GLY A 479 -8.67 -38.85 19.68
C GLY A 479 -8.42 -38.09 18.38
N THR A 480 -9.45 -37.97 17.55
CA THR A 480 -9.40 -37.16 16.32
C THR A 480 -9.31 -35.66 16.69
N PRO A 481 -8.29 -34.91 16.22
CA PRO A 481 -8.13 -33.49 16.57
C PRO A 481 -9.26 -32.61 16.01
N SER A 482 -9.61 -31.56 16.74
CA SER A 482 -10.62 -30.55 16.35
C SER A 482 -9.98 -29.19 16.10
N LEU A 483 -10.61 -28.35 15.26
CA LEU A 483 -10.11 -27.01 14.94
C LEU A 483 -9.98 -26.13 16.20
N PHE A 484 -11.05 -26.09 17.00
CA PHE A 484 -11.12 -25.40 18.28
C PHE A 484 -10.94 -26.37 19.42
N THR A 485 -9.75 -26.36 20.01
CA THR A 485 -9.48 -27.05 21.27
C THR A 485 -9.87 -26.17 22.47
N PRO A 486 -9.96 -26.72 23.70
CA PRO A 486 -10.32 -25.94 24.90
C PRO A 486 -9.34 -24.79 25.19
N GLN A 487 -8.11 -24.92 24.69
CA GLN A 487 -7.05 -23.94 24.84
C GLN A 487 -7.21 -22.72 23.91
N VAL A 488 -8.18 -22.72 22.99
CA VAL A 488 -8.45 -21.63 22.05
C VAL A 488 -9.69 -20.85 22.46
N GLN A 489 -9.54 -19.54 22.68
CA GLN A 489 -10.62 -18.68 23.18
C GLN A 489 -10.84 -17.44 22.29
N PHE A 490 -11.90 -17.47 21.47
CA PHE A 490 -12.31 -16.37 20.57
C PHE A 490 -13.74 -15.86 20.88
N PRO A 491 -13.96 -15.19 22.03
CA PRO A 491 -15.30 -14.88 22.55
C PRO A 491 -16.12 -13.88 21.71
N GLN A 492 -15.47 -13.10 20.83
CA GLN A 492 -16.14 -12.09 19.99
C GLN A 492 -16.29 -12.51 18.52
N LEU A 493 -15.97 -13.77 18.18
CA LEU A 493 -16.03 -14.26 16.81
C LEU A 493 -17.44 -14.09 16.24
N ARG A 494 -17.58 -13.35 15.14
CA ARG A 494 -18.85 -13.03 14.49
C ARG A 494 -19.07 -13.85 13.23
N TRP A 495 -18.02 -14.09 12.46
CA TRP A 495 -18.11 -14.91 11.25
C TRP A 495 -16.88 -15.80 11.11
N MET A 496 -17.12 -16.98 10.53
CA MET A 496 -16.08 -17.97 10.23
C MET A 496 -16.32 -18.60 8.86
N GLU A 497 -15.28 -18.61 8.05
CA GLU A 497 -15.26 -19.25 6.74
C GLU A 497 -14.15 -20.30 6.67
N LEU A 498 -14.52 -21.53 6.34
CA LEU A 498 -13.60 -22.65 6.16
C LEU A 498 -13.77 -23.23 4.76
N SER A 499 -12.70 -23.37 3.99
CA SER A 499 -12.80 -24.06 2.70
C SER A 499 -11.60 -24.91 2.32
N HIS A 500 -11.84 -26.01 1.63
CA HIS A 500 -10.79 -26.93 1.14
C HIS A 500 -9.83 -27.37 2.26
N MET A 501 -10.39 -27.72 3.43
CA MET A 501 -9.68 -28.22 4.61
C MET A 501 -9.76 -29.76 4.64
N ASP A 502 -8.96 -30.42 3.79
CA ASP A 502 -9.11 -31.85 3.51
C ASP A 502 -8.83 -32.78 4.70
N ASP A 503 -7.92 -32.45 5.62
CA ASP A 503 -7.64 -33.24 6.83
C ASP A 503 -8.52 -32.85 8.04
N LEU A 504 -9.34 -31.80 7.92
CA LEU A 504 -10.19 -31.33 9.01
C LEU A 504 -11.44 -32.20 9.13
N SER A 505 -11.50 -33.01 10.19
CA SER A 505 -12.64 -33.88 10.49
C SER A 505 -13.62 -33.30 11.49
N LYS A 506 -13.17 -32.44 12.41
CA LYS A 506 -14.00 -31.81 13.45
C LYS A 506 -13.66 -30.34 13.62
N ILE A 507 -14.66 -29.48 13.68
CA ILE A 507 -14.46 -28.04 13.99
C ILE A 507 -14.38 -27.82 15.51
N TRP A 508 -15.21 -28.51 16.28
CA TRP A 508 -15.37 -28.27 17.71
C TRP A 508 -14.94 -29.49 18.54
N THR A 509 -14.62 -29.28 19.81
CA THR A 509 -14.35 -30.38 20.75
C THR A 509 -15.59 -31.18 21.08
N ASP A 510 -15.39 -32.48 21.40
CA ASP A 510 -16.44 -33.41 21.84
C ASP A 510 -16.85 -33.23 23.32
N ASN A 511 -16.16 -32.38 24.10
CA ASN A 511 -16.36 -32.24 25.54
C ASN A 511 -17.08 -30.93 25.92
N PRO A 512 -18.36 -30.98 26.35
CA PRO A 512 -19.13 -29.78 26.70
C PRO A 512 -18.58 -28.99 27.89
N LEU A 513 -17.82 -29.61 28.81
CA LEU A 513 -17.21 -28.93 29.96
C LEU A 513 -15.99 -28.07 29.57
N GLU A 514 -15.44 -28.30 28.39
CA GLU A 514 -14.19 -27.72 27.90
C GLU A 514 -14.39 -26.93 26.59
N THR A 515 -15.63 -26.84 26.09
CA THR A 515 -15.90 -26.14 24.82
C THR A 515 -15.94 -24.62 25.06
N PRO A 516 -15.19 -23.81 24.29
CA PRO A 516 -15.30 -22.35 24.33
C PRO A 516 -16.72 -21.90 23.95
N THR A 517 -17.24 -20.83 24.56
CA THR A 517 -18.55 -20.28 24.20
C THR A 517 -18.45 -19.35 23.00
N PHE A 518 -19.20 -19.66 21.93
CA PHE A 518 -19.23 -18.88 20.68
C PHE A 518 -20.51 -18.03 20.55
N ASP A 519 -20.96 -17.44 21.66
CA ASP A 519 -22.25 -16.72 21.77
C ASP A 519 -22.37 -15.48 20.86
N CYS A 520 -21.27 -15.04 20.26
CA CYS A 520 -21.22 -13.89 19.34
C CYS A 520 -21.29 -14.30 17.86
N LEU A 521 -21.18 -15.59 17.54
CA LEU A 521 -21.12 -16.10 16.18
C LEU A 521 -22.47 -15.88 15.48
N ARG A 522 -22.41 -15.28 14.30
CA ARG A 522 -23.56 -14.90 13.47
C ARG A 522 -23.55 -15.65 12.14
N GLU A 523 -22.37 -15.94 11.61
CA GLU A 523 -22.24 -16.51 10.26
C GLU A 523 -21.21 -17.65 10.27
N VAL A 524 -21.60 -18.79 9.69
CA VAL A 524 -20.73 -19.95 9.47
C VAL A 524 -20.84 -20.38 8.01
N GLY A 525 -19.71 -20.32 7.31
CA GLY A 525 -19.57 -20.78 5.94
C GLY A 525 -18.56 -21.92 5.84
N VAL A 526 -18.94 -23.04 5.23
CA VAL A 526 -18.06 -24.19 5.02
C VAL A 526 -18.19 -24.72 3.60
N TRP A 527 -17.10 -24.77 2.84
CA TRP A 527 -17.11 -25.17 1.43
C TRP A 527 -16.02 -26.21 1.12
N ASN A 528 -16.36 -27.30 0.43
CA ASN A 528 -15.37 -28.30 -0.03
C ASN A 528 -14.51 -28.92 1.09
N CYS A 529 -15.04 -29.07 2.32
CA CYS A 529 -14.36 -29.75 3.42
C CYS A 529 -14.80 -31.22 3.48
N LYS A 530 -14.09 -32.10 2.78
CA LYS A 530 -14.55 -33.48 2.50
C LYS A 530 -14.46 -34.44 3.68
N SER A 531 -13.49 -34.24 4.58
CA SER A 531 -13.34 -35.10 5.76
C SER A 531 -14.18 -34.68 6.95
N LEU A 532 -14.86 -33.53 6.87
CA LEU A 532 -15.64 -32.98 7.97
C LEU A 532 -16.83 -33.91 8.30
N GLU A 533 -16.85 -34.43 9.52
CA GLU A 533 -17.85 -35.42 9.96
C GLU A 533 -19.19 -34.76 10.33
N THR A 534 -19.12 -33.65 11.08
CA THR A 534 -20.29 -32.90 11.60
C THR A 534 -19.99 -31.40 11.60
N LEU A 535 -21.03 -30.56 11.44
CA LEU A 535 -20.84 -29.10 11.52
C LEU A 535 -20.86 -28.61 12.97
N PHE A 536 -21.80 -29.09 13.78
CA PHE A 536 -21.95 -28.71 15.18
C PHE A 536 -22.22 -29.95 16.07
N PRO A 537 -21.50 -30.11 17.18
CA PRO A 537 -21.99 -30.92 18.28
C PRO A 537 -23.26 -30.33 18.90
N TYR A 538 -24.07 -31.18 19.53
CA TYR A 538 -25.33 -30.77 20.17
C TYR A 538 -25.18 -29.57 21.14
N TRP A 539 -24.20 -29.62 22.05
CA TRP A 539 -23.98 -28.53 23.01
C TRP A 539 -23.49 -27.23 22.35
N VAL A 540 -22.71 -27.32 21.26
CA VAL A 540 -22.31 -26.13 20.49
C VAL A 540 -23.56 -25.51 19.86
N ALA A 541 -24.39 -26.30 19.18
CA ALA A 541 -25.60 -25.82 18.54
C ALA A 541 -26.57 -25.13 19.52
N THR A 542 -26.69 -25.65 20.76
CA THR A 542 -27.52 -25.03 21.81
C THR A 542 -26.93 -23.73 22.37
N SER A 543 -25.62 -23.52 22.29
CA SER A 543 -24.97 -22.26 22.71
C SER A 543 -25.09 -21.12 21.68
N LEU A 544 -25.23 -21.46 20.38
CA LEU A 544 -25.20 -20.54 19.25
C LEU A 544 -26.51 -19.74 19.05
N THR A 545 -26.93 -19.00 20.08
CA THR A 545 -28.21 -18.25 20.11
C THR A 545 -28.27 -17.02 19.20
N LYS A 546 -27.13 -16.54 18.70
CA LYS A 546 -27.02 -15.37 17.80
C LYS A 546 -26.77 -15.73 16.33
N LEU A 547 -26.67 -17.00 15.98
CA LEU A 547 -26.38 -17.45 14.63
C LEU A 547 -27.53 -17.07 13.68
N GLN A 548 -27.18 -16.42 12.56
CA GLN A 548 -28.09 -15.86 11.56
C GLN A 548 -27.96 -16.55 10.20
N ILE A 549 -26.74 -16.94 9.82
CA ILE A 549 -26.43 -17.48 8.51
C ILE A 549 -25.63 -18.78 8.65
N ILE A 550 -26.14 -19.85 8.04
CA ILE A 550 -25.41 -21.10 7.84
C ILE A 550 -25.35 -21.37 6.34
N GLN A 551 -24.14 -21.50 5.81
CA GLN A 551 -23.89 -21.89 4.43
C GLN A 551 -22.93 -23.07 4.40
N VAL A 552 -23.36 -24.19 3.84
CA VAL A 552 -22.55 -25.40 3.72
C VAL A 552 -22.66 -25.95 2.31
N GLU A 553 -21.52 -26.19 1.69
CA GLU A 553 -21.48 -26.61 0.29
C GLU A 553 -20.40 -27.67 0.03
N SER A 554 -20.76 -28.70 -0.75
CA SER A 554 -19.83 -29.72 -1.23
C SER A 554 -19.01 -30.40 -0.11
N CYS A 555 -19.66 -30.69 1.03
CA CYS A 555 -19.07 -31.37 2.19
C CYS A 555 -19.71 -32.76 2.40
N GLU A 556 -18.96 -33.72 2.95
CA GLU A 556 -19.44 -35.11 3.15
C GLU A 556 -20.05 -35.36 4.53
N ILE A 557 -20.68 -34.35 5.13
CA ILE A 557 -21.30 -34.38 6.47
C ILE A 557 -22.55 -35.27 6.46
N ASP A 558 -22.68 -36.15 7.47
CA ASP A 558 -23.88 -36.98 7.67
C ASP A 558 -25.02 -36.23 8.39
N GLU A 559 -24.67 -35.39 9.37
CA GLU A 559 -25.62 -34.61 10.20
C GLU A 559 -25.06 -33.21 10.47
N ILE A 560 -25.88 -32.16 10.27
CA ILE A 560 -25.44 -30.78 10.57
C ILE A 560 -25.19 -30.64 12.07
N VAL A 561 -26.11 -31.13 12.89
CA VAL A 561 -25.98 -31.19 14.35
C VAL A 561 -25.92 -32.64 14.79
N ALA A 562 -24.85 -33.06 15.47
CA ALA A 562 -24.68 -34.43 15.96
C ALA A 562 -25.65 -34.76 17.11
N SER A 563 -26.07 -36.03 17.26
CA SER A 563 -26.81 -36.50 18.44
C SER A 563 -25.94 -36.40 19.71
N GLY A 564 -26.47 -35.81 20.78
CA GLY A 564 -25.89 -36.00 22.11
C GLY A 564 -26.05 -37.45 22.57
N ASP A 565 -25.07 -37.98 23.31
CA ASP A 565 -25.10 -39.34 23.89
C ASP A 565 -26.47 -39.68 24.51
N ASP A 566 -26.89 -40.95 24.31
CA ASP A 566 -28.14 -41.70 24.60
C ASP A 566 -28.94 -41.40 25.90
N THR A 567 -28.95 -40.16 26.38
CA THR A 567 -29.80 -39.72 27.48
C THR A 567 -31.15 -39.31 26.88
N PRO A 568 -32.25 -40.03 27.17
CA PRO A 568 -33.56 -39.65 26.70
C PRO A 568 -33.86 -38.25 27.24
N CYS A 569 -34.14 -37.33 26.31
CA CYS A 569 -34.69 -35.99 26.52
C CYS A 569 -35.03 -35.64 27.98
N SER A 570 -34.34 -34.66 28.55
CA SER A 570 -35.13 -33.65 29.24
C SER A 570 -36.04 -33.04 28.18
N ASN A 571 -37.34 -33.01 28.43
CA ASN A 571 -38.40 -32.50 27.55
C ASN A 571 -38.30 -30.98 27.31
N THR A 572 -37.09 -30.45 27.11
CA THR A 572 -36.82 -29.07 26.79
C THR A 572 -36.85 -28.91 25.29
N THR A 573 -37.97 -28.40 24.80
CA THR A 573 -38.16 -27.81 23.46
C THR A 573 -37.26 -26.58 23.31
N GLN A 574 -35.94 -26.76 23.38
CA GLN A 574 -35.01 -25.67 23.18
C GLN A 574 -34.85 -25.44 21.68
N ASP A 575 -35.35 -24.28 21.22
CA ASP A 575 -35.24 -23.87 19.83
C ASP A 575 -33.76 -23.70 19.46
N HIS A 576 -33.25 -24.57 18.58
CA HIS A 576 -31.89 -24.46 18.06
C HIS A 576 -31.86 -23.35 17.01
N PHE A 577 -30.89 -22.45 17.11
CA PHE A 577 -30.70 -21.30 16.21
C PHE A 577 -31.92 -20.36 16.11
N PRO A 578 -32.38 -19.75 17.22
CA PRO A 578 -33.60 -18.93 17.24
C PRO A 578 -33.53 -17.65 16.40
N LYS A 579 -32.32 -17.23 15.97
CA LYS A 579 -32.07 -16.05 15.13
C LYS A 579 -31.71 -16.38 13.69
N LEU A 580 -31.82 -17.64 13.28
CA LEU A 580 -31.47 -18.07 11.93
C LEU A 580 -32.37 -17.38 10.91
N THR A 581 -31.77 -16.61 10.01
CA THR A 581 -32.45 -15.92 8.92
C THR A 581 -32.17 -16.56 7.56
N SER A 582 -31.03 -17.24 7.42
CA SER A 582 -30.60 -17.87 6.16
C SER A 582 -29.96 -19.23 6.41
N LEU A 583 -30.48 -20.26 5.74
CA LEU A 583 -29.89 -21.60 5.68
C LEU A 583 -29.71 -22.01 4.22
N ALA A 584 -28.46 -22.22 3.80
CA ALA A 584 -28.12 -22.76 2.49
C ALA A 584 -27.28 -24.04 2.63
N LEU A 585 -27.79 -25.14 2.09
CA LEU A 585 -27.13 -26.45 2.05
C LEU A 585 -27.09 -26.93 0.60
N HIS A 586 -25.89 -27.09 0.04
CA HIS A 586 -25.73 -27.53 -1.35
C HIS A 586 -24.74 -28.68 -1.48
N ASP A 587 -25.04 -29.63 -2.36
CA ASP A 587 -24.14 -30.73 -2.71
C ASP A 587 -23.62 -31.48 -1.47
N MET A 588 -24.57 -31.90 -0.63
CA MET A 588 -24.31 -32.65 0.61
C MET A 588 -24.78 -34.10 0.44
N PRO A 589 -24.06 -34.95 -0.32
CA PRO A 589 -24.55 -36.27 -0.75
C PRO A 589 -24.71 -37.29 0.40
N ARG A 590 -24.06 -37.05 1.54
CA ARG A 590 -24.16 -37.91 2.72
C ARG A 590 -25.21 -37.44 3.74
N LEU A 591 -25.62 -36.18 3.68
CA LEU A 591 -26.46 -35.57 4.71
C LEU A 591 -27.78 -36.32 4.87
N LYS A 592 -28.01 -36.93 6.03
CA LYS A 592 -29.20 -37.74 6.35
C LYS A 592 -30.25 -36.94 7.11
N SER A 593 -29.81 -36.06 8.01
CA SER A 593 -30.69 -35.23 8.84
C SER A 593 -30.03 -33.90 9.18
N PHE A 594 -30.82 -32.88 9.50
CA PHE A 594 -30.28 -31.66 10.11
C PHE A 594 -29.88 -31.93 11.57
N TYR A 595 -30.71 -32.69 12.29
CA TYR A 595 -30.47 -33.18 13.65
C TYR A 595 -31.20 -34.52 13.86
N PRO A 596 -30.65 -35.47 14.66
CA PRO A 596 -31.31 -36.74 14.96
C PRO A 596 -32.62 -36.59 15.76
N ASN A 597 -33.64 -37.38 15.45
CA ASN A 597 -34.92 -37.48 16.19
C ASN A 597 -35.75 -36.16 16.31
N LEU A 598 -35.76 -35.32 15.27
CA LEU A 598 -36.52 -34.06 15.17
C LEU A 598 -38.03 -34.18 15.52
N PRO A 599 -38.56 -33.43 16.51
CA PRO A 599 -40.01 -33.35 16.73
C PRO A 599 -40.71 -32.19 15.97
N SER A 600 -40.01 -31.13 15.56
CA SER A 600 -40.45 -30.04 14.65
C SER A 600 -39.41 -28.91 14.72
N LEU A 601 -38.89 -28.44 13.60
CA LEU A 601 -38.03 -27.25 13.56
C LEU A 601 -38.93 -26.00 13.52
N ASN A 602 -38.68 -25.04 14.41
CA ASN A 602 -39.34 -23.74 14.38
C ASN A 602 -38.27 -22.64 14.23
N TRP A 603 -38.14 -22.10 13.02
CA TRP A 603 -37.27 -20.95 12.74
C TRP A 603 -38.11 -19.74 12.34
N PRO A 604 -38.72 -19.04 13.32
CA PRO A 604 -39.71 -18.00 13.05
C PRO A 604 -39.13 -16.80 12.28
N LEU A 605 -37.81 -16.61 12.31
CA LEU A 605 -37.09 -15.53 11.62
C LEU A 605 -36.48 -15.94 10.29
N LEU A 606 -36.69 -17.20 9.84
CA LEU A 606 -36.12 -17.70 8.59
C LEU A 606 -36.71 -16.94 7.39
N LYS A 607 -35.82 -16.32 6.62
CA LYS A 607 -36.14 -15.57 5.40
C LYS A 607 -35.70 -16.31 4.15
N GLU A 608 -34.65 -17.12 4.27
CA GLU A 608 -34.01 -17.82 3.17
C GLU A 608 -33.74 -19.27 3.54
N LEU A 609 -34.27 -20.19 2.73
CA LEU A 609 -34.03 -21.63 2.84
C LEU A 609 -33.68 -22.17 1.46
N GLN A 610 -32.46 -22.65 1.29
CA GLN A 610 -31.96 -23.24 0.06
C GLN A 610 -31.36 -24.61 0.37
N VAL A 611 -31.94 -25.67 -0.19
CA VAL A 611 -31.42 -27.04 -0.05
C VAL A 611 -31.42 -27.71 -1.41
N THR A 612 -30.24 -28.10 -1.90
CA THR A 612 -30.08 -28.70 -3.23
C THR A 612 -29.01 -29.78 -3.24
N HIS A 613 -29.23 -30.85 -4.02
CA HIS A 613 -28.31 -31.99 -4.12
C HIS A 613 -28.02 -32.69 -2.78
N CYS A 614 -28.98 -32.69 -1.85
CA CYS A 614 -28.90 -33.35 -0.53
C CYS A 614 -29.77 -34.61 -0.49
N ASN A 615 -29.52 -35.58 -1.38
CA ASN A 615 -30.48 -36.65 -1.72
C ASN A 615 -30.84 -37.61 -0.57
N LYS A 616 -29.95 -37.74 0.43
CA LYS A 616 -30.19 -38.60 1.60
C LYS A 616 -30.93 -37.89 2.73
N LEU A 617 -31.06 -36.57 2.65
CA LEU A 617 -31.66 -35.78 3.70
C LEU A 617 -33.13 -36.19 3.74
N ASN A 618 -33.56 -36.79 4.85
CA ASN A 618 -34.96 -37.18 5.01
C ASN A 618 -35.78 -35.90 5.12
N MET A 619 -36.14 -35.35 3.96
CA MET A 619 -36.80 -34.07 3.83
C MET A 619 -38.22 -34.13 4.38
N LEU A 620 -38.75 -35.28 4.80
CA LEU A 620 -40.14 -35.42 5.27
C LEU A 620 -40.51 -34.53 6.48
N SER A 621 -39.58 -33.84 7.16
CA SER A 621 -39.90 -32.76 8.11
C SER A 621 -39.97 -31.36 7.49
N PHE A 622 -39.20 -31.07 6.43
CA PHE A 622 -39.22 -29.80 5.68
C PHE A 622 -40.24 -29.82 4.52
N ALA A 623 -40.26 -30.95 3.83
CA ALA A 623 -41.17 -31.32 2.78
C ALA A 623 -42.47 -31.92 3.34
N ALA A 624 -42.71 -32.15 4.65
CA ALA A 624 -44.10 -32.34 5.09
C ALA A 624 -44.95 -31.08 4.79
N SER A 625 -44.33 -29.89 4.88
CA SER A 625 -44.97 -28.64 4.48
C SER A 625 -45.17 -28.54 2.96
N MET A 626 -44.23 -29.02 2.12
CA MET A 626 -44.36 -28.98 0.64
C MET A 626 -45.05 -30.21 0.01
N ASN A 627 -44.82 -31.42 0.50
CA ASN A 627 -45.46 -32.68 0.08
C ASN A 627 -46.93 -32.78 0.52
N SER A 628 -47.40 -31.90 1.41
CA SER A 628 -48.84 -31.67 1.59
C SER A 628 -49.53 -31.19 0.29
N TRP A 629 -48.74 -30.72 -0.70
CA TRP A 629 -49.22 -30.34 -2.03
C TRP A 629 -49.35 -31.50 -3.01
N ALA A 630 -48.70 -32.65 -2.76
CA ALA A 630 -48.61 -33.77 -3.70
C ALA A 630 -49.63 -34.90 -3.46
N GLN A 631 -50.31 -34.94 -2.31
CA GLN A 631 -51.29 -36.00 -1.99
C GLN A 631 -52.72 -35.46 -1.86
N ARG A 632 -53.28 -34.95 -2.96
CA ARG A 632 -54.74 -34.76 -3.06
C ARG A 632 -55.25 -35.16 -4.44
N ASP A 633 -55.26 -36.46 -4.69
CA ASP A 633 -56.23 -37.06 -5.60
C ASP A 633 -57.40 -37.65 -4.78
N ASP A 634 -58.61 -37.33 -5.25
CA ASP A 634 -59.86 -38.06 -5.08
C ASP A 634 -60.67 -37.95 -3.76
N GLN A 635 -60.83 -36.75 -3.17
CA GLN A 635 -62.06 -36.46 -2.40
C GLN A 635 -62.43 -34.97 -2.26
N GLN A 636 -63.23 -34.51 -3.24
CA GLN A 636 -64.35 -33.56 -3.21
C GLN A 636 -64.49 -32.49 -2.08
N ASP A 637 -64.43 -31.22 -2.52
CA ASP A 637 -65.30 -30.06 -2.21
C ASP A 637 -65.22 -29.24 -0.90
N LEU A 638 -64.21 -29.36 -0.04
CA LEU A 638 -64.15 -28.47 1.14
C LEU A 638 -62.75 -28.02 1.62
N LEU A 639 -61.71 -27.84 0.78
CA LEU A 639 -60.36 -27.53 1.30
C LEU A 639 -59.51 -26.52 0.49
N ASP A 640 -60.12 -25.57 -0.23
CA ASP A 640 -59.36 -24.46 -0.85
C ASP A 640 -58.79 -23.46 0.19
N GLN A 641 -59.38 -23.39 1.39
CA GLN A 641 -58.89 -22.55 2.50
C GLN A 641 -57.69 -23.13 3.26
N GLU A 642 -57.44 -24.44 3.18
CA GLU A 642 -56.35 -25.09 3.93
C GLU A 642 -54.98 -25.00 3.23
N ALA A 643 -54.93 -24.90 1.90
CA ALA A 643 -53.68 -24.79 1.14
C ALA A 643 -52.93 -23.47 1.41
N HIS A 644 -53.67 -22.37 1.62
CA HIS A 644 -53.13 -21.08 2.07
C HIS A 644 -52.59 -21.16 3.51
N SER A 645 -53.13 -22.05 4.34
CA SER A 645 -52.83 -22.10 5.78
C SER A 645 -51.58 -22.91 6.15
N SER A 646 -51.09 -23.83 5.31
CA SER A 646 -49.93 -24.67 5.66
C SER A 646 -48.58 -24.00 5.37
N PHE A 647 -48.43 -23.37 4.20
CA PHE A 647 -47.19 -22.66 3.83
C PHE A 647 -46.96 -21.41 4.68
N GLU A 648 -47.98 -20.58 4.87
CA GLU A 648 -47.88 -19.37 5.72
C GLU A 648 -47.73 -19.70 7.21
N ARG A 649 -48.19 -20.87 7.67
CA ARG A 649 -48.03 -21.30 9.07
C ARG A 649 -46.63 -21.79 9.37
N ASP A 650 -46.02 -22.53 8.44
CA ASP A 650 -44.74 -23.18 8.68
C ASP A 650 -43.54 -22.24 8.37
N PHE A 651 -43.68 -21.30 7.44
CA PHE A 651 -42.66 -20.28 7.12
C PHE A 651 -43.26 -18.86 6.89
N PRO A 652 -43.79 -18.20 7.93
CA PRO A 652 -44.54 -16.95 7.78
C PRO A 652 -43.74 -15.75 7.22
N ASN A 653 -42.41 -15.79 7.34
CA ASN A 653 -41.49 -14.71 6.99
C ASN A 653 -40.57 -15.03 5.80
N LEU A 654 -40.84 -16.12 5.06
CA LEU A 654 -39.99 -16.51 3.93
C LEU A 654 -40.01 -15.44 2.84
N GLU A 655 -38.85 -14.85 2.56
CA GLU A 655 -38.69 -13.83 1.50
C GLU A 655 -38.03 -14.42 0.24
N ARG A 656 -37.24 -15.50 0.39
CA ARG A 656 -36.58 -16.23 -0.70
C ARG A 656 -37.04 -17.69 -0.76
N LEU A 657 -37.49 -18.12 -1.94
CA LEU A 657 -37.86 -19.51 -2.22
C LEU A 657 -36.91 -20.14 -3.25
N LEU A 658 -36.55 -21.40 -3.06
CA LEU A 658 -35.84 -22.20 -4.06
C LEU A 658 -36.82 -23.11 -4.80
N LEU A 659 -36.75 -23.14 -6.14
CA LEU A 659 -37.57 -24.00 -6.99
C LEU A 659 -36.69 -24.82 -7.95
N ASP A 660 -36.97 -26.11 -8.01
CA ASP A 660 -36.51 -27.01 -9.07
C ASP A 660 -37.59 -27.26 -10.13
N ASN A 661 -37.26 -28.06 -11.16
CA ASN A 661 -38.19 -28.36 -12.25
C ASN A 661 -39.47 -29.08 -11.77
N ASN A 662 -39.37 -29.96 -10.77
CA ASN A 662 -40.52 -30.67 -10.24
C ASN A 662 -41.43 -29.70 -9.47
N ASN A 663 -40.85 -28.78 -8.70
CA ASN A 663 -41.62 -27.75 -7.99
C ASN A 663 -42.36 -26.85 -8.99
N ILE A 664 -41.73 -26.47 -10.10
CA ILE A 664 -42.41 -25.69 -11.15
C ILE A 664 -43.60 -26.46 -11.73
N GLN A 665 -43.42 -27.73 -12.11
CA GLN A 665 -44.52 -28.56 -12.63
C GLN A 665 -45.66 -28.67 -11.62
N MET A 666 -45.35 -28.91 -10.33
CA MET A 666 -46.35 -28.94 -9.27
C MET A 666 -47.11 -27.61 -9.11
N ILE A 667 -46.44 -26.47 -9.24
CA ILE A 667 -47.09 -25.15 -9.15
C ILE A 667 -47.98 -24.89 -10.38
N GLN A 668 -47.59 -25.41 -11.55
CA GLN A 668 -48.36 -25.32 -12.78
C GLN A 668 -49.60 -26.22 -12.75
N ASP A 669 -49.47 -27.43 -12.21
CA ASP A 669 -50.56 -28.41 -12.09
C ASP A 669 -51.49 -28.14 -10.89
N GLY A 670 -50.97 -27.50 -9.84
CA GLY A 670 -51.72 -27.15 -8.63
C GLY A 670 -52.60 -25.92 -8.79
N ASN A 671 -53.81 -25.96 -8.22
CA ASN A 671 -54.80 -24.87 -8.25
C ASN A 671 -54.46 -23.73 -7.26
N PHE A 672 -53.22 -23.23 -7.30
CA PHE A 672 -52.76 -22.14 -6.44
C PHE A 672 -53.30 -20.79 -6.91
N SER A 673 -53.84 -19.98 -5.99
CA SER A 673 -54.20 -18.59 -6.30
C SER A 673 -52.96 -17.81 -6.76
N TYR A 674 -53.15 -16.85 -7.69
CA TYR A 674 -52.10 -15.93 -8.14
C TYR A 674 -51.43 -15.17 -6.99
N ASP A 675 -52.14 -14.96 -5.88
CA ASP A 675 -51.65 -14.18 -4.74
C ASP A 675 -50.79 -14.99 -3.76
N THR A 676 -50.70 -16.32 -3.94
CA THR A 676 -50.05 -17.25 -3.00
C THR A 676 -48.58 -16.90 -2.74
N PHE A 677 -47.89 -16.41 -3.76
CA PHE A 677 -46.47 -16.06 -3.73
C PHE A 677 -46.22 -14.56 -3.64
N SER A 678 -47.25 -13.75 -3.39
CA SER A 678 -47.17 -12.28 -3.43
C SER A 678 -46.21 -11.66 -2.41
N LYS A 679 -45.90 -12.35 -1.31
CA LYS A 679 -44.93 -11.94 -0.27
C LYS A 679 -43.47 -12.21 -0.66
N LEU A 680 -43.21 -13.10 -1.62
CA LEU A 680 -41.85 -13.46 -2.02
C LEU A 680 -41.19 -12.31 -2.77
N LYS A 681 -39.99 -11.94 -2.29
CA LYS A 681 -39.16 -10.90 -2.91
C LYS A 681 -37.99 -11.51 -3.67
N ALA A 682 -37.65 -12.77 -3.41
CA ALA A 682 -36.51 -13.42 -4.02
C ALA A 682 -36.81 -14.86 -4.42
N LEU A 683 -36.16 -15.32 -5.49
CA LEU A 683 -36.35 -16.65 -6.04
C LEU A 683 -35.00 -17.22 -6.47
N THR A 684 -34.78 -18.49 -6.20
CA THR A 684 -33.62 -19.26 -6.65
C THR A 684 -34.11 -20.42 -7.52
N LEU A 685 -33.75 -20.41 -8.80
CA LEU A 685 -34.00 -21.53 -9.71
C LEU A 685 -32.79 -22.44 -9.71
N ALA A 686 -32.98 -23.70 -9.34
CA ALA A 686 -31.88 -24.64 -9.22
C ALA A 686 -32.19 -26.04 -9.75
N CYS A 687 -31.13 -26.79 -10.07
CA CYS A 687 -31.19 -28.21 -10.39
C CYS A 687 -31.90 -28.60 -11.70
N PHE A 688 -31.95 -27.72 -12.70
CA PHE A 688 -32.46 -28.04 -14.04
C PHE A 688 -31.36 -28.73 -14.86
N HIS A 689 -31.26 -30.06 -14.70
CA HIS A 689 -30.18 -30.88 -15.28
C HIS A 689 -30.51 -31.55 -16.62
N ASP A 690 -31.77 -31.50 -17.09
CA ASP A 690 -32.11 -32.01 -18.42
C ASP A 690 -31.44 -31.14 -19.47
N LYS A 691 -30.77 -31.77 -20.45
CA LYS A 691 -30.17 -31.08 -21.61
C LYS A 691 -31.21 -30.33 -22.44
N LYS A 692 -32.49 -30.70 -22.34
CA LYS A 692 -33.61 -30.00 -22.99
C LYS A 692 -34.31 -28.98 -22.09
N ALA A 693 -33.91 -28.83 -20.83
CA ALA A 693 -34.54 -27.88 -19.93
C ALA A 693 -34.36 -26.46 -20.47
N ALA A 694 -35.47 -25.78 -20.75
CA ALA A 694 -35.49 -24.37 -21.10
C ALA A 694 -35.65 -23.53 -19.83
N PHE A 695 -35.05 -22.34 -19.82
CA PHE A 695 -35.28 -21.38 -18.76
C PHE A 695 -36.78 -20.99 -18.71
N PRO A 696 -37.46 -21.09 -17.55
CA PRO A 696 -38.91 -20.98 -17.45
C PRO A 696 -39.42 -19.52 -17.43
N SER A 697 -39.13 -18.75 -18.49
CA SER A 697 -39.43 -17.30 -18.57
C SER A 697 -40.91 -16.96 -18.31
N LEU A 698 -41.84 -17.67 -18.97
CA LEU A 698 -43.28 -17.42 -18.88
C LEU A 698 -43.81 -17.64 -17.47
N PHE A 699 -43.41 -18.76 -16.84
CA PHE A 699 -43.78 -19.10 -15.47
C PHE A 699 -43.35 -18.02 -14.46
N LEU A 700 -42.11 -17.51 -14.61
CA LEU A 700 -41.60 -16.43 -13.76
C LEU A 700 -42.43 -15.14 -13.90
N LEU A 701 -42.76 -14.76 -15.14
CA LEU A 701 -43.53 -13.55 -15.43
C LEU A 701 -44.96 -13.63 -14.92
N GLU A 702 -45.60 -14.80 -15.01
CA GLU A 702 -46.98 -14.99 -14.58
C GLU A 702 -47.13 -15.03 -13.05
N ARG A 703 -46.22 -15.71 -12.34
CA ARG A 703 -46.40 -16.07 -10.91
C ARG A 703 -45.61 -15.22 -9.92
N PHE A 704 -44.55 -14.52 -10.34
CA PHE A 704 -43.63 -13.81 -9.43
C PHE A 704 -43.46 -12.33 -9.78
N GLN A 705 -44.56 -11.59 -9.83
CA GLN A 705 -44.58 -10.20 -10.31
C GLN A 705 -43.89 -9.18 -9.39
N ASN A 706 -43.75 -9.49 -8.09
CA ASN A 706 -43.11 -8.62 -7.09
C ASN A 706 -41.62 -8.97 -6.83
N LEU A 707 -41.03 -9.80 -7.70
CA LEU A 707 -39.68 -10.30 -7.52
C LEU A 707 -38.63 -9.19 -7.60
N GLN A 708 -37.78 -9.09 -6.58
CA GLN A 708 -36.70 -8.12 -6.46
C GLN A 708 -35.31 -8.75 -6.69
N SER A 709 -35.16 -10.06 -6.43
CA SER A 709 -33.90 -10.80 -6.59
C SER A 709 -34.14 -12.15 -7.24
N LEU A 710 -33.42 -12.47 -8.32
CA LEU A 710 -33.44 -13.77 -8.99
C LEU A 710 -32.05 -14.39 -8.95
N GLU A 711 -31.98 -15.65 -8.55
CA GLU A 711 -30.77 -16.44 -8.61
C GLU A 711 -30.99 -17.66 -9.50
N VAL A 712 -30.03 -17.94 -10.38
CA VAL A 712 -30.01 -19.14 -11.22
C VAL A 712 -28.77 -19.92 -10.84
N PHE A 713 -28.97 -21.07 -10.24
CA PHE A 713 -27.94 -21.82 -9.55
C PHE A 713 -27.88 -23.28 -9.96
N CYS A 714 -26.69 -23.81 -10.29
CA CYS A 714 -26.50 -25.23 -10.58
C CYS A 714 -27.48 -25.76 -11.65
N ASN A 715 -27.48 -25.15 -12.83
CA ASN A 715 -28.35 -25.50 -13.95
C ASN A 715 -27.57 -25.83 -15.22
N SER A 716 -28.21 -26.62 -16.09
CA SER A 716 -27.69 -26.97 -17.42
C SER A 716 -28.18 -26.04 -18.54
N PHE A 717 -28.79 -24.90 -18.20
CA PHE A 717 -29.29 -23.92 -19.17
C PHE A 717 -28.15 -23.40 -20.07
N GLU A 718 -28.33 -23.50 -21.39
CA GLU A 718 -27.41 -22.89 -22.35
C GLU A 718 -27.68 -21.39 -22.57
N ASP A 719 -28.96 -21.01 -22.50
CA ASP A 719 -29.47 -19.65 -22.69
C ASP A 719 -30.42 -19.29 -21.55
N LEU A 720 -30.27 -18.09 -20.98
CA LEU A 720 -31.28 -17.50 -20.10
C LEU A 720 -32.14 -16.52 -20.90
N PHE A 721 -33.43 -16.43 -20.55
CA PHE A 721 -34.43 -15.60 -21.23
C PHE A 721 -34.50 -15.82 -22.77
N PRO A 722 -34.82 -17.05 -23.24
CA PRO A 722 -34.97 -17.33 -24.67
C PRO A 722 -36.18 -16.59 -25.30
N ASN A 723 -36.09 -16.28 -26.60
CA ASN A 723 -37.11 -15.54 -27.36
C ASN A 723 -38.41 -16.32 -27.63
N GLU A 724 -38.46 -17.62 -27.32
CA GLU A 724 -39.60 -18.47 -27.64
C GLU A 724 -40.75 -18.27 -26.63
N GLY A 725 -41.87 -17.69 -27.10
CA GLY A 725 -43.14 -17.62 -26.35
C GLY A 725 -43.57 -16.25 -25.83
N LEU A 726 -42.71 -15.22 -25.90
CA LEU A 726 -43.04 -13.86 -25.41
C LEU A 726 -43.79 -12.97 -26.42
N VAL A 727 -44.07 -13.49 -27.62
CA VAL A 727 -44.50 -12.69 -28.78
C VAL A 727 -46.02 -12.49 -28.85
N GLU A 728 -46.85 -13.35 -28.23
CA GLU A 728 -48.30 -13.36 -28.50
C GLU A 728 -49.21 -12.69 -27.46
N GLU A 729 -48.76 -12.25 -26.28
CA GLU A 729 -49.65 -11.55 -25.34
C GLU A 729 -49.03 -10.29 -24.75
N ARG A 730 -49.36 -9.13 -25.34
CA ARG A 730 -49.03 -7.78 -24.85
C ARG A 730 -49.73 -7.39 -23.53
N LYS A 731 -50.02 -8.35 -22.65
CA LYS A 731 -50.80 -8.14 -21.41
C LYS A 731 -50.08 -8.59 -20.12
N HIS A 732 -48.93 -9.25 -20.21
CA HIS A 732 -48.25 -9.76 -19.02
C HIS A 732 -47.36 -8.70 -18.35
N PRO A 733 -47.36 -8.61 -17.02
CA PRO A 733 -46.46 -7.74 -16.27
C PRO A 733 -45.00 -8.20 -16.45
N VAL A 734 -44.13 -7.23 -16.73
CA VAL A 734 -42.68 -7.45 -16.81
C VAL A 734 -42.13 -7.47 -15.38
N LEU A 735 -41.04 -8.19 -15.12
CA LEU A 735 -40.31 -8.18 -13.84
C LEU A 735 -39.63 -6.81 -13.59
N GLU A 736 -40.39 -5.72 -13.64
CA GLU A 736 -39.90 -4.32 -13.56
C GLU A 736 -39.31 -4.00 -12.18
N ASN A 737 -39.63 -4.80 -11.16
CA ASN A 737 -39.09 -4.68 -9.81
C ASN A 737 -37.79 -5.48 -9.60
N LEU A 738 -37.32 -6.24 -10.60
CA LEU A 738 -36.13 -7.08 -10.45
C LEU A 738 -34.88 -6.21 -10.39
N THR A 739 -34.27 -6.14 -9.21
CA THR A 739 -33.08 -5.30 -8.94
C THR A 739 -31.79 -6.11 -8.81
N GLU A 740 -31.86 -7.39 -8.48
CA GLU A 740 -30.68 -8.24 -8.32
C GLU A 740 -30.82 -9.51 -9.19
N LEU A 741 -29.74 -9.82 -9.92
CA LEU A 741 -29.57 -11.11 -10.61
C LEU A 741 -28.28 -11.78 -10.16
N LYS A 742 -28.37 -13.05 -9.78
CA LYS A 742 -27.22 -13.90 -9.44
C LYS A 742 -27.17 -15.12 -10.35
N LEU A 743 -26.02 -15.37 -10.94
CA LEU A 743 -25.74 -16.54 -11.77
C LEU A 743 -24.62 -17.31 -11.10
N ASN A 744 -24.85 -18.57 -10.75
CA ASN A 744 -23.87 -19.35 -10.01
C ASN A 744 -23.84 -20.82 -10.47
N LYS A 745 -22.64 -21.38 -10.65
CA LYS A 745 -22.43 -22.77 -11.12
C LYS A 745 -23.20 -23.12 -12.40
N LEU A 746 -23.18 -22.23 -13.39
CA LEU A 746 -23.86 -22.44 -14.67
C LEU A 746 -22.88 -22.93 -15.74
N HIS A 747 -22.54 -24.21 -15.66
CA HIS A 747 -21.46 -24.81 -16.45
C HIS A 747 -21.70 -24.81 -17.96
N ASN A 748 -22.96 -24.80 -18.43
CA ASN A 748 -23.29 -24.81 -19.86
C ASN A 748 -23.72 -23.45 -20.40
N LEU A 749 -23.79 -22.42 -19.56
CA LEU A 749 -24.32 -21.11 -19.96
C LEU A 749 -23.41 -20.45 -21.00
N LYS A 750 -23.95 -20.23 -22.19
CA LYS A 750 -23.25 -19.55 -23.30
C LYS A 750 -23.68 -18.11 -23.43
N CYS A 751 -24.96 -17.83 -23.20
CA CYS A 751 -25.55 -16.51 -23.35
C CYS A 751 -26.54 -16.20 -22.23
N VAL A 752 -26.38 -15.05 -21.57
CA VAL A 752 -27.31 -14.63 -20.51
C VAL A 752 -28.59 -14.01 -21.09
N TRP A 753 -28.50 -13.34 -22.24
CA TRP A 753 -29.60 -12.52 -22.76
C TRP A 753 -29.64 -12.57 -24.28
N ARG A 754 -30.82 -12.80 -24.86
CA ARG A 754 -31.06 -12.66 -26.30
C ARG A 754 -31.75 -11.34 -26.63
N LYS A 755 -31.73 -10.97 -27.91
CA LYS A 755 -32.33 -9.73 -28.42
C LYS A 755 -33.85 -9.80 -28.29
N ASP A 756 -34.36 -9.15 -27.25
CA ASP A 756 -35.80 -9.07 -26.96
C ASP A 756 -36.16 -7.75 -26.23
N PRO A 757 -37.25 -7.05 -26.62
CA PRO A 757 -37.68 -5.81 -25.98
C PRO A 757 -38.07 -5.95 -24.49
N LEU A 758 -38.64 -7.07 -24.06
CA LEU A 758 -39.00 -7.30 -22.66
C LEU A 758 -37.75 -7.52 -21.82
N VAL A 759 -36.77 -8.28 -22.34
CA VAL A 759 -35.46 -8.43 -21.69
C VAL A 759 -34.81 -7.06 -21.48
N SER A 760 -34.87 -6.15 -22.46
CA SER A 760 -34.30 -4.80 -22.31
C SER A 760 -34.88 -4.01 -21.13
N LYS A 761 -36.17 -4.18 -20.81
CA LYS A 761 -36.80 -3.55 -19.64
C LYS A 761 -36.30 -4.17 -18.33
N ILE A 762 -36.14 -5.49 -18.28
CA ILE A 762 -35.58 -6.20 -17.13
C ILE A 762 -34.14 -5.73 -16.87
N LEU A 763 -33.31 -5.61 -17.91
CA LEU A 763 -31.93 -5.14 -17.76
C LEU A 763 -31.83 -3.71 -17.23
N GLN A 764 -32.80 -2.86 -17.55
CA GLN A 764 -32.87 -1.50 -17.02
C GLN A 764 -33.22 -1.44 -15.54
N SER A 765 -33.92 -2.43 -14.95
CA SER A 765 -34.25 -2.45 -13.52
C SER A 765 -33.12 -3.01 -12.64
N ILE A 766 -32.22 -3.82 -13.21
CA ILE A 766 -31.11 -4.46 -12.48
C ILE A 766 -30.12 -3.40 -11.95
N LYS A 767 -29.86 -3.48 -10.65
CA LYS A 767 -28.87 -2.69 -9.89
C LYS A 767 -27.65 -3.52 -9.51
N THR A 768 -27.86 -4.79 -9.16
CA THR A 768 -26.79 -5.71 -8.75
C THR A 768 -26.75 -6.92 -9.67
N PHE A 769 -25.59 -7.21 -10.25
CA PHE A 769 -25.40 -8.38 -11.10
C PHE A 769 -24.17 -9.17 -10.64
N LYS A 770 -24.38 -10.44 -10.28
CA LYS A 770 -23.35 -11.35 -9.75
C LYS A 770 -23.24 -12.57 -10.65
N VAL A 771 -22.04 -12.92 -11.09
CA VAL A 771 -21.75 -14.08 -11.94
C VAL A 771 -20.60 -14.87 -11.34
N TRP A 772 -20.85 -16.11 -10.92
CA TRP A 772 -19.90 -16.99 -10.23
C TRP A 772 -19.85 -18.34 -10.93
N ASP A 773 -18.66 -18.91 -11.07
CA ASP A 773 -18.44 -20.27 -11.58
C ASP A 773 -19.20 -20.59 -12.90
N CYS A 774 -19.13 -19.68 -13.88
CA CYS A 774 -19.77 -19.82 -15.20
C CYS A 774 -18.70 -20.02 -16.30
N PRO A 775 -18.08 -21.21 -16.43
CA PRO A 775 -16.89 -21.44 -17.26
C PRO A 775 -17.14 -21.41 -18.78
N CYS A 776 -18.37 -21.61 -19.26
CA CYS A 776 -18.71 -21.54 -20.69
C CYS A 776 -19.14 -20.15 -21.15
N LEU A 777 -19.35 -19.21 -20.22
CA LEU A 777 -19.77 -17.85 -20.55
C LEU A 777 -18.58 -17.08 -21.12
N THR A 778 -18.72 -16.50 -22.31
CA THR A 778 -17.62 -15.83 -23.02
C THR A 778 -17.70 -14.31 -23.00
N THR A 779 -18.92 -13.76 -22.91
CA THR A 779 -19.20 -12.33 -22.81
C THR A 779 -20.47 -12.10 -21.99
N ILE A 780 -20.55 -10.98 -21.26
CA ILE A 780 -21.70 -10.62 -20.42
C ILE A 780 -22.53 -9.52 -21.09
N PHE A 781 -21.88 -8.47 -21.58
CA PHE A 781 -22.54 -7.27 -22.09
C PHE A 781 -22.47 -7.18 -23.61
N LEU A 782 -23.63 -7.26 -24.26
CA LEU A 782 -23.80 -7.09 -25.70
C LEU A 782 -24.13 -5.63 -26.06
N THR A 783 -23.78 -5.20 -27.27
CA THR A 783 -23.88 -3.80 -27.72
C THR A 783 -25.27 -3.17 -27.58
N GLU A 784 -26.31 -3.99 -27.68
CA GLU A 784 -27.72 -3.55 -27.65
C GLU A 784 -28.36 -3.68 -26.24
N THR A 785 -27.62 -4.14 -25.23
CA THR A 785 -28.14 -4.36 -23.87
C THR A 785 -27.93 -3.13 -22.98
N SER A 786 -29.01 -2.57 -22.40
CA SER A 786 -28.93 -1.34 -21.60
C SER A 786 -29.13 -1.59 -20.10
N PHE A 787 -28.03 -1.50 -19.34
CA PHE A 787 -27.98 -1.66 -17.88
C PHE A 787 -27.91 -0.29 -17.16
N GLN A 788 -28.84 0.60 -17.47
CA GLN A 788 -28.75 2.01 -17.04
C GLN A 788 -28.68 2.21 -15.52
N ASN A 789 -29.28 1.30 -14.75
CA ASN A 789 -29.33 1.38 -13.30
C ASN A 789 -28.33 0.45 -12.58
N LEU A 790 -27.47 -0.26 -13.31
CA LEU A 790 -26.50 -1.16 -12.70
C LEU A 790 -25.46 -0.37 -11.88
N THR A 791 -25.37 -0.66 -10.59
CA THR A 791 -24.45 -0.03 -9.63
C THR A 791 -23.36 -1.02 -9.18
N ASP A 792 -23.66 -2.30 -9.10
CA ASP A 792 -22.79 -3.32 -8.52
C ASP A 792 -22.64 -4.51 -9.47
N LEU A 793 -21.41 -4.76 -9.91
CA LEU A 793 -21.06 -5.88 -10.77
C LEU A 793 -19.96 -6.73 -10.12
N VAL A 794 -20.24 -8.01 -9.92
CA VAL A 794 -19.27 -8.98 -9.37
C VAL A 794 -19.19 -10.18 -10.29
N VAL A 795 -17.99 -10.48 -10.79
CA VAL A 795 -17.72 -11.64 -11.63
C VAL A 795 -16.59 -12.45 -10.99
N LYS A 796 -16.85 -13.72 -10.65
CA LYS A 796 -15.85 -14.61 -10.05
C LYS A 796 -15.73 -15.92 -10.81
N ASN A 797 -14.51 -16.46 -10.91
CA ASN A 797 -14.21 -17.83 -11.34
C ASN A 797 -14.86 -18.25 -12.68
N SER A 798 -15.12 -17.29 -13.57
CA SER A 798 -15.80 -17.53 -14.85
C SER A 798 -14.76 -17.65 -15.95
N SER A 799 -14.08 -18.80 -15.99
CA SER A 799 -12.86 -19.03 -16.78
C SER A 799 -13.04 -18.94 -18.30
N GLY A 800 -14.28 -18.94 -18.81
CA GLY A 800 -14.59 -18.76 -20.23
C GLY A 800 -14.53 -17.30 -20.72
N LEU A 801 -14.64 -16.33 -19.80
CA LEU A 801 -14.72 -14.92 -20.16
C LEU A 801 -13.39 -14.43 -20.73
N VAL A 802 -13.43 -13.93 -21.97
CA VAL A 802 -12.25 -13.35 -22.64
C VAL A 802 -12.20 -11.84 -22.42
N HIS A 803 -13.37 -11.21 -22.38
CA HIS A 803 -13.58 -9.81 -22.02
C HIS A 803 -14.92 -9.64 -21.29
N LEU A 804 -15.06 -8.58 -20.51
CA LEU A 804 -16.31 -8.30 -19.79
C LEU A 804 -17.34 -7.62 -20.71
N VAL A 805 -16.90 -6.57 -21.41
CA VAL A 805 -17.75 -5.64 -22.15
C VAL A 805 -17.03 -5.13 -23.40
N THR A 806 -17.78 -4.79 -24.44
CA THR A 806 -17.26 -4.14 -25.66
C THR A 806 -17.39 -2.62 -25.57
N ILE A 807 -16.54 -1.88 -26.29
CA ILE A 807 -16.54 -0.41 -26.29
C ILE A 807 -17.92 0.20 -26.59
N SER A 808 -18.69 -0.37 -27.51
CA SER A 808 -20.01 0.15 -27.85
C SER A 808 -21.08 -0.23 -26.81
N ALA A 809 -20.82 -1.21 -25.94
CA ALA A 809 -21.69 -1.59 -24.83
C ALA A 809 -21.37 -0.84 -23.52
N VAL A 810 -20.15 -0.33 -23.33
CA VAL A 810 -19.75 0.40 -22.09
C VAL A 810 -20.63 1.61 -21.82
N THR A 811 -21.15 2.28 -22.85
CA THR A 811 -22.05 3.43 -22.70
C THR A 811 -23.35 3.10 -21.96
N ASN A 812 -23.65 1.83 -21.74
CA ASN A 812 -24.80 1.38 -20.97
C ASN A 812 -24.52 1.23 -19.46
N LEU A 813 -23.26 1.36 -19.01
CA LEU A 813 -22.83 1.15 -17.61
C LEU A 813 -22.59 2.49 -16.86
N VAL A 814 -23.42 3.49 -17.13
CA VAL A 814 -23.23 4.89 -16.67
C VAL A 814 -23.38 5.09 -15.16
N HIS A 815 -23.99 4.14 -14.45
CA HIS A 815 -24.23 4.24 -13.01
C HIS A 815 -23.43 3.25 -12.17
N LEU A 816 -22.54 2.50 -12.80
CA LEU A 816 -21.72 1.51 -12.14
C LEU A 816 -20.83 2.18 -11.09
N THR A 817 -20.96 1.76 -9.83
CA THR A 817 -20.20 2.25 -8.68
C THR A 817 -19.14 1.28 -8.21
N PHE A 818 -19.41 -0.02 -8.33
CA PHE A 818 -18.52 -1.11 -7.88
C PHE A 818 -18.35 -2.13 -9.00
N MET A 819 -17.11 -2.44 -9.34
CA MET A 819 -16.76 -3.48 -10.30
C MET A 819 -15.70 -4.41 -9.68
N THR A 820 -16.02 -5.69 -9.55
CA THR A 820 -15.12 -6.71 -9.01
C THR A 820 -15.02 -7.88 -9.98
N ILE A 821 -13.81 -8.20 -10.43
CA ILE A 821 -13.54 -9.34 -11.32
C ILE A 821 -12.43 -10.17 -10.69
N ILE A 822 -12.74 -11.44 -10.36
CA ILE A 822 -11.83 -12.34 -9.66
C ILE A 822 -11.73 -13.69 -10.39
N GLY A 823 -10.53 -14.26 -10.54
CA GLY A 823 -10.38 -15.67 -10.97
C GLY A 823 -10.85 -15.97 -12.40
N CYS A 824 -10.96 -14.97 -13.28
CA CYS A 824 -11.38 -15.14 -14.67
C CYS A 824 -10.17 -15.44 -15.57
N GLU A 825 -9.74 -16.71 -15.59
CA GLU A 825 -8.45 -17.14 -16.15
C GLU A 825 -8.18 -16.72 -17.59
N LYS A 826 -9.15 -16.79 -18.51
CA LYS A 826 -8.94 -16.47 -19.94
C LYS A 826 -9.09 -14.99 -20.28
N MET A 827 -9.42 -14.14 -19.31
CA MET A 827 -9.66 -12.73 -19.55
C MET A 827 -8.37 -12.05 -19.99
N LYS A 828 -8.39 -11.40 -21.16
CA LYS A 828 -7.23 -10.67 -21.71
C LYS A 828 -7.35 -9.16 -21.53
N GLU A 829 -8.57 -8.65 -21.62
CA GLU A 829 -8.91 -7.25 -21.40
C GLU A 829 -10.30 -7.14 -20.79
N VAL A 830 -10.56 -6.11 -19.99
CA VAL A 830 -11.89 -5.88 -19.41
C VAL A 830 -12.82 -5.28 -20.46
N VAL A 831 -12.34 -4.27 -21.19
CA VAL A 831 -13.06 -3.55 -22.25
C VAL A 831 -12.43 -3.83 -23.61
N ALA A 832 -13.13 -4.61 -24.44
CA ALA A 832 -12.70 -5.03 -25.76
C ALA A 832 -13.13 -4.09 -26.90
N ASP A 833 -12.35 -4.09 -27.98
CA ASP A 833 -12.70 -3.40 -29.22
C ASP A 833 -13.69 -4.21 -30.07
N ASP A 834 -14.75 -3.56 -30.55
CA ASP A 834 -15.73 -4.13 -31.48
C ASP A 834 -15.63 -3.55 -32.89
N GLY A 835 -14.55 -2.82 -33.20
CA GLY A 835 -14.25 -2.28 -34.53
C GLY A 835 -14.93 -0.94 -34.83
N ASN A 836 -15.51 -0.27 -33.82
CA ASN A 836 -16.35 0.91 -34.01
C ASN A 836 -15.72 2.21 -33.44
N ARG A 837 -14.93 2.86 -34.32
CA ARG A 837 -14.34 4.23 -34.32
C ARG A 837 -13.16 4.56 -33.39
N GLU A 838 -12.16 5.14 -34.03
CA GLU A 838 -11.05 5.92 -33.46
C GLU A 838 -11.56 7.16 -32.69
N GLY A 839 -10.96 7.49 -31.54
CA GLY A 839 -11.15 8.77 -30.85
C GLY A 839 -12.33 8.90 -29.88
N LYS A 840 -12.94 7.79 -29.41
CA LYS A 840 -14.03 7.85 -28.42
C LYS A 840 -13.53 8.16 -27.01
N VAL A 841 -14.25 9.05 -26.32
CA VAL A 841 -14.10 9.29 -24.87
C VAL A 841 -15.08 8.40 -24.13
N ILE A 842 -14.56 7.54 -23.26
CA ILE A 842 -15.34 6.65 -22.41
C ILE A 842 -15.18 7.14 -20.97
N SER A 843 -16.30 7.36 -20.28
CA SER A 843 -16.30 7.85 -18.91
C SER A 843 -17.07 6.92 -17.99
N PHE A 844 -16.40 6.41 -16.96
CA PHE A 844 -17.02 5.72 -15.83
C PHE A 844 -17.33 6.74 -14.72
N GLU A 845 -18.38 7.54 -14.93
CA GLU A 845 -18.70 8.73 -14.11
C GLU A 845 -18.84 8.43 -12.61
N LYS A 846 -19.47 7.29 -12.27
CA LYS A 846 -19.80 6.90 -10.90
C LYS A 846 -18.93 5.79 -10.32
N LEU A 847 -18.02 5.20 -11.10
CA LEU A 847 -17.22 4.07 -10.63
C LEU A 847 -16.30 4.56 -9.50
N ARG A 848 -16.44 3.96 -8.33
CA ARG A 848 -15.75 4.33 -7.09
C ARG A 848 -14.66 3.34 -6.75
N LEU A 849 -14.94 2.05 -6.91
CA LEU A 849 -14.04 0.95 -6.59
C LEU A 849 -13.97 -0.03 -7.75
N LEU A 850 -12.74 -0.38 -8.13
CA LEU A 850 -12.42 -1.37 -9.15
C LEU A 850 -11.44 -2.39 -8.57
N THR A 851 -11.87 -3.65 -8.50
CA THR A 851 -11.04 -4.77 -8.04
C THR A 851 -10.84 -5.77 -9.18
N LEU A 852 -9.58 -6.08 -9.48
CA LEU A 852 -9.13 -7.07 -10.45
C LEU A 852 -8.17 -8.02 -9.73
N GLU A 853 -8.58 -9.25 -9.46
CA GLU A 853 -7.78 -10.20 -8.68
C GLU A 853 -7.70 -11.59 -9.34
N TYR A 854 -6.56 -12.28 -9.24
CA TYR A 854 -6.34 -13.62 -9.80
C TYR A 854 -6.69 -13.71 -11.30
N LEU A 855 -6.18 -12.78 -12.11
CA LEU A 855 -6.40 -12.72 -13.56
C LEU A 855 -5.09 -13.00 -14.33
N PRO A 856 -4.66 -14.27 -14.45
CA PRO A 856 -3.33 -14.65 -14.95
C PRO A 856 -3.07 -14.28 -16.42
N ASN A 857 -4.11 -14.03 -17.22
CA ASN A 857 -3.99 -13.64 -18.62
C ASN A 857 -4.37 -12.18 -18.91
N LEU A 858 -4.73 -11.39 -17.90
CA LEU A 858 -5.13 -10.00 -18.11
C LEU A 858 -3.90 -9.18 -18.53
N GLU A 859 -3.93 -8.60 -19.73
CA GLU A 859 -2.84 -7.78 -20.27
C GLU A 859 -3.03 -6.28 -19.96
N CYS A 860 -4.27 -5.82 -19.94
CA CYS A 860 -4.67 -4.44 -19.63
C CYS A 860 -6.18 -4.35 -19.37
N PHE A 861 -6.67 -3.25 -18.79
CA PHE A 861 -8.10 -2.95 -18.71
C PHE A 861 -8.72 -2.74 -20.11
N SER A 862 -7.99 -2.08 -21.02
CA SER A 862 -8.38 -1.95 -22.43
C SER A 862 -7.18 -1.80 -23.37
N SER A 863 -7.21 -2.53 -24.49
CA SER A 863 -6.12 -2.54 -25.47
C SER A 863 -6.23 -1.46 -26.56
N ILE A 864 -7.21 -0.55 -26.48
CA ILE A 864 -7.53 0.42 -27.56
C ILE A 864 -6.68 1.70 -27.43
N PRO A 865 -5.73 2.00 -28.33
CA PRO A 865 -4.82 3.14 -28.18
C PRO A 865 -5.49 4.50 -28.38
N SER A 866 -6.53 4.57 -29.23
CA SER A 866 -7.19 5.82 -29.60
C SER A 866 -8.26 6.30 -28.61
N CYS A 867 -8.54 5.53 -27.55
CA CYS A 867 -9.60 5.85 -26.60
C CYS A 867 -9.08 6.65 -25.41
N ILE A 868 -9.93 7.53 -24.89
CA ILE A 868 -9.67 8.27 -23.65
C ILE A 868 -10.60 7.71 -22.58
N PHE A 869 -10.05 7.07 -21.56
CA PHE A 869 -10.82 6.59 -20.40
C PHE A 869 -10.76 7.60 -19.25
N ARG A 870 -11.93 8.00 -18.76
CA ARG A 870 -12.10 8.90 -17.62
C ARG A 870 -12.76 8.17 -16.46
N PHE A 871 -12.15 8.29 -15.28
CA PHE A 871 -12.63 7.73 -14.02
C PHE A 871 -12.76 8.85 -12.97
N PRO A 872 -13.73 9.77 -13.11
CA PRO A 872 -13.81 10.98 -12.29
C PRO A 872 -14.21 10.75 -10.84
N SER A 873 -14.74 9.57 -10.49
CA SER A 873 -15.13 9.21 -9.12
C SER A 873 -14.34 8.03 -8.54
N LEU A 874 -13.40 7.46 -9.29
CA LEU A 874 -12.62 6.30 -8.85
C LEU A 874 -11.68 6.77 -7.75
N TRP A 875 -11.90 6.26 -6.54
CA TRP A 875 -11.13 6.62 -5.35
C TRP A 875 -10.23 5.47 -4.91
N ASN A 876 -10.67 4.22 -5.14
CA ASN A 876 -9.92 3.01 -4.83
C ASN A 876 -9.78 2.11 -6.07
N ILE A 877 -8.57 1.61 -6.30
CA ILE A 877 -8.31 0.55 -7.28
C ILE A 877 -7.45 -0.55 -6.65
N GLU A 878 -7.81 -1.79 -6.91
CA GLU A 878 -7.06 -2.98 -6.50
C GLU A 878 -6.79 -3.86 -7.72
N VAL A 879 -5.51 -4.07 -8.04
CA VAL A 879 -5.06 -4.94 -9.13
C VAL A 879 -4.05 -5.92 -8.56
N GLU A 880 -4.49 -7.15 -8.32
CA GLU A 880 -3.73 -8.16 -7.59
C GLU A 880 -3.68 -9.47 -8.39
N GLU A 881 -2.57 -10.21 -8.31
CA GLU A 881 -2.38 -11.46 -9.07
C GLU A 881 -2.73 -11.37 -10.57
N CYS A 882 -2.28 -10.27 -11.22
CA CYS A 882 -2.46 -10.00 -12.65
C CYS A 882 -1.11 -9.96 -13.39
N PRO A 883 -0.32 -11.07 -13.42
CA PRO A 883 1.10 -11.07 -13.80
C PRO A 883 1.41 -10.64 -15.24
N LYS A 884 0.43 -10.65 -16.15
CA LYS A 884 0.62 -10.20 -17.55
C LYS A 884 0.26 -8.74 -17.78
N MET A 885 -0.27 -8.06 -16.76
CA MET A 885 -0.75 -6.70 -16.90
C MET A 885 0.43 -5.73 -16.94
N LYS A 886 0.66 -5.11 -18.10
CA LYS A 886 1.80 -4.20 -18.32
C LYS A 886 1.44 -2.73 -18.24
N ASN A 887 0.17 -2.42 -18.46
CA ASN A 887 -0.39 -1.09 -18.33
C ASN A 887 -1.86 -1.21 -17.96
N PHE A 888 -2.43 -0.15 -17.40
CA PHE A 888 -3.87 -0.13 -17.15
C PHE A 888 -4.64 -0.02 -18.47
N SER A 889 -4.27 0.90 -19.35
CA SER A 889 -4.88 1.05 -20.69
C SER A 889 -3.83 1.42 -21.72
N LYS A 890 -4.01 1.00 -22.97
CA LYS A 890 -3.16 1.50 -24.08
C LYS A 890 -3.54 2.92 -24.53
N GLY A 891 -4.71 3.42 -24.15
CA GLY A 891 -5.19 4.77 -24.44
C GLY A 891 -4.84 5.80 -23.35
N THR A 892 -5.36 7.02 -23.48
CA THR A 892 -5.17 8.09 -22.49
C THR A 892 -6.07 7.86 -21.26
N LEU A 893 -5.52 8.05 -20.06
CA LEU A 893 -6.22 7.85 -18.78
C LEU A 893 -6.39 9.16 -18.03
N SER A 894 -7.48 9.27 -17.26
CA SER A 894 -7.75 10.38 -16.35
C SER A 894 -8.44 9.87 -15.09
N THR A 895 -7.73 9.87 -13.96
CA THR A 895 -8.19 9.37 -12.65
C THR A 895 -8.06 10.46 -11.56
N PRO A 896 -8.81 11.59 -11.65
CA PRO A 896 -8.55 12.80 -10.86
C PRO A 896 -8.86 12.71 -9.35
N LYS A 897 -9.56 11.65 -8.91
CA LYS A 897 -9.93 11.42 -7.50
C LYS A 897 -9.31 10.15 -6.93
N LEU A 898 -8.40 9.51 -7.67
CA LEU A 898 -7.73 8.31 -7.22
C LEU A 898 -6.82 8.66 -6.04
N ASP A 899 -7.02 7.98 -4.92
CA ASP A 899 -6.38 8.30 -3.65
C ASP A 899 -5.82 7.06 -2.96
N ASP A 900 -6.53 5.93 -3.10
CA ASP A 900 -6.14 4.62 -2.59
C ASP A 900 -5.86 3.66 -3.74
N VAL A 901 -4.64 3.15 -3.80
CA VAL A 901 -4.17 2.33 -4.92
C VAL A 901 -3.43 1.12 -4.39
N SER A 902 -3.93 -0.08 -4.72
CA SER A 902 -3.23 -1.35 -4.52
C SER A 902 -2.91 -1.96 -5.88
N LEU A 903 -1.64 -2.06 -6.25
CA LEU A 903 -1.19 -2.64 -7.53
C LEU A 903 -0.10 -3.65 -7.27
N PHE A 904 -0.29 -4.90 -7.64
CA PHE A 904 0.69 -5.99 -7.46
C PHE A 904 1.24 -6.00 -6.03
N ARG A 905 0.34 -5.85 -5.06
CA ARG A 905 0.55 -5.73 -3.62
C ARG A 905 1.28 -4.47 -3.16
N TYR A 906 1.67 -3.55 -4.05
CA TYR A 906 2.11 -2.20 -3.64
C TYR A 906 0.89 -1.38 -3.21
N LYS A 907 0.89 -0.83 -1.99
CA LYS A 907 -0.20 0.01 -1.49
C LYS A 907 0.23 1.46 -1.39
N TRP A 908 -0.62 2.36 -1.86
CA TRP A 908 -0.55 3.80 -1.66
C TRP A 908 -1.86 4.27 -1.01
N GLU A 909 -1.93 4.21 0.32
CA GLU A 909 -3.11 4.67 1.07
C GLU A 909 -3.02 6.18 1.31
N GLY A 910 -3.86 6.98 0.64
CA GLY A 910 -3.97 8.44 0.85
C GLY A 910 -2.74 9.25 0.41
N ASN A 911 -1.88 8.64 -0.41
CA ASN A 911 -0.58 9.20 -0.84
C ASN A 911 -0.38 9.16 -2.36
N TRP A 912 -1.43 8.84 -3.14
CA TRP A 912 -1.35 8.90 -4.60
C TRP A 912 -1.24 10.37 -5.03
N GLU A 913 -0.08 10.81 -5.54
CA GLU A 913 0.12 12.23 -5.84
C GLU A 913 -0.72 12.66 -7.06
N LYS A 914 -1.12 13.93 -7.10
CA LYS A 914 -1.92 14.51 -8.22
C LYS A 914 -1.21 14.52 -9.59
N GLY A 915 -0.02 13.93 -9.70
CA GLY A 915 0.73 13.72 -10.94
C GLY A 915 1.07 12.26 -11.25
N ASP A 916 0.75 11.31 -10.37
CA ASP A 916 1.03 9.89 -10.58
C ASP A 916 0.08 9.30 -11.63
N ASP A 917 0.65 8.81 -12.73
CA ASP A 917 -0.08 8.21 -13.83
C ASP A 917 -0.19 6.69 -13.62
N LEU A 918 -1.42 6.19 -13.47
CA LEU A 918 -1.71 4.78 -13.22
C LEU A 918 -1.06 3.85 -14.25
N ASN A 919 -0.99 4.27 -15.52
CA ASN A 919 -0.32 3.53 -16.58
C ASN A 919 1.19 3.42 -16.35
N THR A 920 1.84 4.55 -16.12
CA THR A 920 3.27 4.65 -15.85
C THR A 920 3.64 3.87 -14.59
N THR A 921 2.82 3.95 -13.53
CA THR A 921 3.03 3.18 -12.31
C THR A 921 2.93 1.68 -12.60
N ILE A 922 1.83 1.18 -13.19
CA ILE A 922 1.74 -0.25 -13.56
C ILE A 922 2.91 -0.70 -14.43
N GLN A 923 3.35 0.11 -15.41
CA GLN A 923 4.52 -0.19 -16.24
C GLN A 923 5.81 -0.32 -15.42
N LYS A 924 6.06 0.58 -14.46
CA LYS A 924 7.22 0.51 -13.57
C LYS A 924 7.20 -0.73 -12.68
N LEU A 925 6.02 -1.09 -12.16
CA LEU A 925 5.88 -2.23 -11.24
C LEU A 925 5.96 -3.57 -11.99
N ALA A 926 5.42 -3.63 -13.21
CA ALA A 926 5.43 -4.82 -14.06
C ALA A 926 6.75 -5.06 -14.82
N ALA A 927 7.63 -4.05 -14.90
CA ALA A 927 8.98 -4.17 -15.47
C ALA A 927 9.96 -4.78 -14.48
#